data_AF-W4MDR2-F1
#
_entry.id   AF-W4MDR2-F1
#
_cell.length_a   1.000
_cell.length_b   1.000
_cell.length_c   1.000
_cell.angle_alpha   90.00
_cell.angle_beta   90.00
_cell.angle_gamma   90.00
#
_symmetry.space_group_name_H-M   'P 1'
#
loop_
_entity.id
_entity.type
_entity.pdbx_description
1 polymer ?
#
loop_
_entity_poly.entity_id
_entity_poly.type
_entity_poly.pdbx_seq_one_letter_code
_entity_poly.pdbx_strand_id
1 'polypeptide(L)'
;RIAVQPRRRARLADSLEQAMRFGRGLVSVHLPNGDQLKFSQHLHCPDCNITYRDPVPNTFSFNSPLGACDECQGFGRTIDIDLDLIIPDPRKTVEGNAVKPWSTPATSSERKRLLKFCASEGIPADVPFENLSDRHQHYIIDGHKRFEGIRGWFSWLETKTYRMHIRIFLAKYRSYVPCTSCQGTRLKPESLLTRIGHKNIAQIYATSVGENERFFRELAEEHAGDRAIDLILGEICSRHNYLVDVGLSYLTLDRQSRTLSGGEVQRVNLTTAIGSSLVNTLYILDEPSIGLHPRDSRRLVQILHNLKQNQNTIVVVEHDPEVIRESDRILDLGPGAGERGGEVVYFGEPAGILKSKKSLTGQYLSGKRVIPVPALRREPVQGHAIDIRGAAQNNLKHVDVTLPLELFVCVTGVSGSGKSTLIHDVLYNTLQKARGVSVGTPGTCKSIRGGHLVGEVVMVDQSPIGRTPRANPVTYVKAYDGIRKLFAATEAARERSFTASTFSFNAAGGRCETCQGSGFEKVEMQFLSDIFVTCPECDGARFRQEVLEVTYEDQTIADVLQLTVAEALTFFEDYPAITSALKPLEEVGLDYIRLGQPLNTLSGGESQRLKLASHMTLRDGKARLLIFDEPTTGLHFEDIRKLLGAFERLLDQGHSVVVIEHNLEVIKSADYIIDLGPEGGEAGGALVVCGTPEEVSACEASYTGQFLREYLYEDPKTVYRLAHPHLPAVVPESNNHRIAINGARHHNLKNIDVRIPRDQFVVVT
;
A
#
# COMPACT_ATOMS: atom_id res chain seq x y z
N ARG A 1 47.30 -51.00 11.64
CA ARG A 1 47.66 -51.63 10.35
C ARG A 1 46.80 -52.87 10.16
N ILE A 2 45.87 -52.85 9.22
CA ILE A 2 44.87 -53.92 9.01
C ILE A 2 44.75 -54.13 7.49
N ALA A 3 44.65 -55.38 7.04
CA ALA A 3 44.33 -55.70 5.66
C ALA A 3 42.81 -55.64 5.45
N VAL A 4 42.35 -54.86 4.46
CA VAL A 4 40.93 -54.69 4.13
C VAL A 4 40.42 -55.97 3.44
N GLN A 5 39.67 -56.79 4.18
CA GLN A 5 39.09 -58.06 3.70
C GLN A 5 37.69 -58.25 4.32
N PRO A 6 36.71 -58.85 3.61
CA PRO A 6 35.35 -59.04 4.13
C PRO A 6 35.31 -59.75 5.49
N ARG A 7 36.16 -60.76 5.69
CA ARG A 7 36.28 -61.55 6.94
C ARG A 7 36.79 -60.73 8.13
N ARG A 8 37.31 -59.51 7.92
CA ARG A 8 37.92 -58.66 8.96
C ARG A 8 37.12 -57.39 9.24
N ARG A 9 35.88 -57.30 8.75
CA ARG A 9 34.99 -56.14 8.93
C ARG A 9 34.81 -55.75 10.41
N ALA A 10 34.57 -56.73 11.29
CA ALA A 10 34.40 -56.47 12.72
C ALA A 10 35.64 -55.81 13.36
N ARG A 11 36.84 -56.33 13.03
CA ARG A 11 38.11 -55.76 13.52
C ARG A 11 38.38 -54.36 12.96
N LEU A 12 38.01 -54.11 11.70
CA LEU A 12 38.13 -52.78 11.08
C LEU A 12 37.21 -51.78 11.77
N ALA A 13 35.95 -52.15 12.01
CA ALA A 13 34.97 -51.30 12.71
C ALA A 13 35.44 -50.96 14.13
N ASP A 14 35.82 -51.96 14.94
CA ASP A 14 36.33 -51.74 16.31
C ASP A 14 37.59 -50.84 16.33
N SER A 15 38.51 -51.05 15.37
CA SER A 15 39.70 -50.19 15.29
C SER A 15 39.39 -48.75 14.86
N LEU A 16 38.39 -48.55 13.98
CA LEU A 16 37.93 -47.22 13.58
C LEU A 16 37.17 -46.53 14.73
N GLU A 17 36.30 -47.24 15.44
CA GLU A 17 35.60 -46.73 16.61
C GLU A 17 36.56 -46.33 17.73
N GLN A 18 37.56 -47.16 18.03
CA GLN A 18 38.61 -46.81 18.99
C GLN A 18 39.41 -45.59 18.52
N ALA A 19 39.83 -45.57 17.25
CA ALA A 19 40.57 -44.45 16.71
C ALA A 19 39.77 -43.14 16.75
N MET A 20 38.48 -43.17 16.40
CA MET A 20 37.57 -42.04 16.54
C MET A 20 37.40 -41.65 18.01
N ARG A 21 37.22 -42.61 18.93
CA ARG A 21 37.08 -42.33 20.37
C ARG A 21 38.31 -41.61 20.94
N PHE A 22 39.52 -42.09 20.63
CA PHE A 22 40.76 -41.44 21.07
C PHE A 22 41.02 -40.12 20.31
N GLY A 23 40.61 -40.05 19.04
CA GLY A 23 40.69 -38.85 18.20
C GLY A 23 39.55 -37.86 18.38
N ARG A 24 38.70 -38.00 19.41
CA ARG A 24 37.53 -37.15 19.69
C ARG A 24 36.61 -36.96 18.48
N GLY A 25 36.28 -38.07 17.81
CA GLY A 25 35.45 -38.13 16.61
C GLY A 25 36.24 -38.12 15.30
N LEU A 26 37.55 -37.83 15.30
CA LEU A 26 38.37 -37.76 14.09
C LEU A 26 39.23 -39.03 13.90
N VAL A 27 39.37 -39.50 12.66
CA VAL A 27 40.30 -40.59 12.31
C VAL A 27 40.96 -40.35 10.96
N SER A 28 42.25 -40.66 10.88
CA SER A 28 43.00 -40.65 9.61
C SER A 28 43.46 -42.06 9.26
N VAL A 29 43.08 -42.53 8.09
CA VAL A 29 43.45 -43.84 7.53
C VAL A 29 44.54 -43.61 6.51
N HIS A 30 45.74 -44.11 6.82
CA HIS A 30 46.88 -44.08 5.91
C HIS A 30 46.88 -45.34 5.04
N LEU A 31 46.81 -45.14 3.72
CA LEU A 31 46.84 -46.20 2.73
C LEU A 31 48.31 -46.55 2.37
N PRO A 32 48.59 -47.80 1.93
CA PRO A 32 49.96 -48.23 1.60
C PRO A 32 50.62 -47.47 0.46
N ASN A 33 49.84 -46.82 -0.40
CA ASN A 33 50.30 -45.99 -1.51
C ASN A 33 50.72 -44.57 -1.08
N GLY A 34 50.60 -44.24 0.22
CA GLY A 34 50.93 -42.92 0.77
C GLY A 34 49.72 -41.99 0.93
N ASP A 35 48.56 -42.35 0.38
CA ASP A 35 47.36 -41.53 0.49
C ASP A 35 46.79 -41.55 1.92
N GLN A 36 46.17 -40.44 2.31
CA GLN A 36 45.52 -40.29 3.61
C GLN A 36 44.03 -40.01 3.42
N LEU A 37 43.18 -40.88 3.95
CA LEU A 37 41.74 -40.66 4.03
C LEU A 37 41.39 -40.19 5.43
N LYS A 38 40.72 -39.05 5.55
CA LYS A 38 40.32 -38.47 6.84
C LYS A 38 38.81 -38.59 7.01
N PHE A 39 38.36 -39.02 8.18
CA PHE A 39 36.95 -39.17 8.52
C PHE A 39 36.66 -38.49 9.86
N SER A 40 35.42 -38.04 10.03
CA SER A 40 34.91 -37.40 11.23
C SER A 40 33.52 -37.95 11.59
N GLN A 41 33.21 -38.06 12.87
CA GLN A 41 31.86 -38.33 13.40
C GLN A 41 30.98 -37.07 13.48
N HIS A 42 31.59 -35.89 13.39
CA HIS A 42 30.91 -34.59 13.38
C HIS A 42 30.95 -33.97 11.98
N LEU A 43 30.08 -33.00 11.72
CA LEU A 43 30.18 -32.14 10.53
C LEU A 43 31.51 -31.38 10.57
N HIS A 44 32.53 -31.92 9.90
CA HIS A 44 33.89 -31.40 9.90
C HIS A 44 34.49 -31.56 8.51
N CYS A 45 35.16 -30.51 8.05
CA CYS A 45 35.87 -30.50 6.78
C CYS A 45 37.27 -31.11 6.96
N PRO A 46 37.55 -32.31 6.39
CA PRO A 46 38.84 -32.99 6.57
C PRO A 46 40.02 -32.23 5.93
N ASP A 47 39.75 -31.38 4.94
CA ASP A 47 40.78 -30.66 4.18
C ASP A 47 41.13 -29.31 4.81
N CYS A 48 40.10 -28.58 5.25
CA CYS A 48 40.23 -27.24 5.82
C CYS A 48 40.20 -27.19 7.35
N ASN A 49 39.97 -28.34 8.00
CA ASN A 49 39.93 -28.52 9.46
C ASN A 49 38.93 -27.60 10.20
N ILE A 50 37.80 -27.30 9.56
CA ILE A 50 36.71 -26.50 10.13
C ILE A 50 35.63 -27.44 10.68
N THR A 51 35.20 -27.22 11.92
CA THR A 51 34.08 -27.92 12.55
C THR A 51 32.81 -27.07 12.44
N TYR A 52 31.73 -27.68 11.97
CA TYR A 52 30.41 -27.08 11.87
C TYR A 52 29.50 -27.62 12.96
N ARG A 53 28.47 -26.85 13.31
CA ARG A 53 27.41 -27.29 14.22
C ARG A 53 26.33 -28.02 13.45
N ASP A 54 25.63 -28.93 14.11
CA ASP A 54 24.45 -29.54 13.54
C ASP A 54 23.39 -28.46 13.27
N PRO A 55 22.83 -28.41 12.04
CA PRO A 55 21.82 -27.43 11.71
C PRO A 55 20.53 -27.73 12.46
N VAL A 56 20.03 -26.74 13.21
CA VAL A 56 18.71 -26.76 13.84
C VAL A 56 17.82 -25.74 13.15
N PRO A 57 16.47 -25.85 13.21
CA PRO A 57 15.57 -24.89 12.55
C PRO A 57 15.87 -23.42 12.91
N ASN A 58 16.26 -23.16 14.16
CA ASN A 58 16.61 -21.81 14.62
C ASN A 58 17.86 -21.23 13.94
N THR A 59 18.78 -22.07 13.45
CA THR A 59 19.94 -21.63 12.66
C THR A 59 19.49 -20.97 11.35
N PHE A 60 18.32 -21.34 10.83
CA PHE A 60 17.78 -20.80 9.58
C PHE A 60 16.73 -19.69 9.79
N SER A 61 16.54 -19.25 11.04
CA SER A 61 15.59 -18.19 11.39
C SER A 61 16.31 -16.87 11.63
N PHE A 62 16.01 -15.85 10.83
CA PHE A 62 16.47 -14.47 11.07
C PHE A 62 15.80 -13.81 12.28
N ASN A 63 14.80 -14.45 12.89
CA ASN A 63 14.19 -14.00 14.15
C ASN A 63 14.86 -14.64 15.38
N SER A 64 15.82 -15.56 15.18
CA SER A 64 16.59 -16.19 16.25
C SER A 64 18.02 -15.65 16.26
N PRO A 65 18.61 -15.32 17.42
CA PRO A 65 20.03 -14.94 17.50
C PRO A 65 21.02 -16.00 16.96
N LEU A 66 20.58 -17.26 16.85
CA LEU A 66 21.38 -18.34 16.27
C LEU A 66 21.54 -18.19 14.75
N GLY A 67 20.50 -17.73 14.05
CA GLY A 67 20.49 -17.59 12.59
C GLY A 67 20.63 -16.14 12.10
N ALA A 68 20.22 -15.16 12.90
CA ALA A 68 20.18 -13.75 12.53
C ALA A 68 21.59 -13.13 12.35
N CYS A 69 21.79 -12.36 11.29
CA CYS A 69 23.00 -11.56 11.11
C CYS A 69 23.24 -10.64 12.31
N ASP A 70 24.45 -10.63 12.86
CA ASP A 70 24.78 -9.88 14.08
C ASP A 70 24.79 -8.36 13.86
N GLU A 71 25.09 -7.87 12.65
CA GLU A 71 25.13 -6.43 12.37
C GLU A 71 23.73 -5.83 12.27
N CYS A 72 22.84 -6.45 11.49
CA CYS A 72 21.49 -5.97 11.30
C CYS A 72 20.45 -6.65 12.20
N GLN A 73 20.86 -7.56 13.09
CA GLN A 73 19.97 -8.29 14.00
C GLN A 73 18.80 -8.97 13.27
N GLY A 74 19.05 -9.50 12.07
CA GLY A 74 18.03 -10.14 11.24
C GLY A 74 17.11 -9.21 10.44
N PHE A 75 17.29 -7.88 10.51
CA PHE A 75 16.49 -6.94 9.69
C PHE A 75 16.89 -6.91 8.21
N GLY A 76 18.10 -7.36 7.88
CA GLY A 76 18.69 -7.31 6.52
C GLY A 76 19.16 -5.93 6.08
N ARG A 77 18.92 -4.91 6.90
CA ARG A 77 19.19 -3.51 6.59
C ARG A 77 19.70 -2.78 7.80
N THR A 78 20.54 -1.80 7.57
CA THR A 78 21.04 -0.87 8.59
C THR A 78 20.57 0.54 8.25
N ILE A 79 20.58 1.42 9.24
CA ILE A 79 20.25 2.83 9.03
C ILE A 79 21.58 3.54 8.74
N ASP A 80 21.69 4.18 7.59
CA ASP A 80 22.82 5.06 7.25
C ASP A 80 22.29 6.43 6.81
N ILE A 81 23.19 7.41 6.70
CA ILE A 81 22.86 8.69 6.11
C ILE A 81 22.60 8.55 4.61
N ASP A 82 21.63 9.31 4.13
CA ASP A 82 21.26 9.33 2.73
C ASP A 82 21.83 10.57 2.06
N LEU A 83 22.87 10.39 1.24
CA LEU A 83 23.53 11.49 0.53
C LEU A 83 22.59 12.17 -0.47
N ASP A 84 21.59 11.47 -1.02
CA ASP A 84 20.58 12.05 -1.89
C ASP A 84 19.61 12.96 -1.15
N LEU A 85 19.39 12.72 0.15
CA LEU A 85 18.60 13.64 1.00
C LEU A 85 19.42 14.83 1.47
N ILE A 86 20.74 14.65 1.61
CA ILE A 86 21.68 15.69 2.08
C ILE A 86 22.07 16.64 0.93
N ILE A 87 22.28 16.11 -0.27
CA ILE A 87 22.60 16.84 -1.51
C ILE A 87 21.50 16.52 -2.55
N PRO A 88 20.30 17.10 -2.41
CA PRO A 88 19.15 16.73 -3.24
C PRO A 88 19.26 17.17 -4.69
N ASP A 89 20.00 18.26 -4.96
CA ASP A 89 20.20 18.80 -6.31
C ASP A 89 21.69 19.02 -6.55
N PRO A 90 22.40 18.01 -7.09
CA PRO A 90 23.83 18.09 -7.38
C PRO A 90 24.20 19.18 -8.40
N ARG A 91 23.23 19.71 -9.15
CA ARG A 91 23.41 20.85 -10.07
C ARG A 91 23.62 22.19 -9.35
N LYS A 92 23.31 22.26 -8.06
CA LYS A 92 23.59 23.45 -7.25
C LYS A 92 25.06 23.50 -6.88
N THR A 93 25.58 24.72 -6.77
CA THR A 93 26.94 24.97 -6.32
C THR A 93 27.03 24.83 -4.79
N VAL A 94 28.23 24.61 -4.27
CA VAL A 94 28.46 24.54 -2.82
C VAL A 94 28.06 25.86 -2.14
N GLU A 95 28.37 26.99 -2.79
CA GLU A 95 27.94 28.32 -2.34
C GLU A 95 26.42 28.50 -2.42
N GLY A 96 25.78 27.93 -3.45
CA GLY A 96 24.34 27.92 -3.71
C GLY A 96 23.51 26.98 -2.82
N ASN A 97 24.07 26.51 -1.70
CA ASN A 97 23.43 25.58 -0.75
C ASN A 97 23.14 24.19 -1.33
N ALA A 98 24.09 23.59 -2.05
CA ALA A 98 24.01 22.18 -2.44
C ALA A 98 23.79 21.24 -1.22
N VAL A 99 24.45 21.52 -0.08
CA VAL A 99 24.31 20.74 1.16
C VAL A 99 23.12 21.26 1.99
N LYS A 100 21.97 20.60 1.87
CA LYS A 100 20.69 21.01 2.46
C LYS A 100 20.72 21.12 3.99
N PRO A 101 21.31 20.21 4.78
CA PRO A 101 21.39 20.34 6.24
C PRO A 101 22.04 21.66 6.71
N TRP A 102 22.90 22.27 5.89
CA TRP A 102 23.65 23.48 6.22
C TRP A 102 23.06 24.75 5.58
N SER A 103 21.87 24.69 5.00
CA SER A 103 21.23 25.82 4.32
C SER A 103 20.39 26.73 5.23
N THR A 104 20.20 26.35 6.50
CA THR A 104 19.32 27.09 7.43
C THR A 104 20.11 28.08 8.30
N PRO A 105 19.46 29.14 8.83
CA PRO A 105 20.13 30.08 9.74
C PRO A 105 20.79 29.39 10.94
N ALA A 106 20.15 28.35 11.48
CA ALA A 106 20.62 27.58 12.63
C ALA A 106 21.91 26.79 12.36
N THR A 107 22.19 26.45 11.10
CA THR A 107 23.38 25.67 10.68
C THR A 107 24.38 26.49 9.86
N SER A 108 24.26 27.82 9.91
CA SER A 108 25.10 28.76 9.15
C SER A 108 26.60 28.68 9.53
N SER A 109 26.94 28.25 10.74
CA SER A 109 28.33 28.02 11.17
C SER A 109 29.00 26.91 10.36
N GLU A 110 28.29 25.82 10.10
CA GLU A 110 28.81 24.68 9.33
C GLU A 110 29.00 25.05 7.86
N ARG A 111 28.06 25.81 7.28
CA ARG A 111 28.22 26.36 5.93
C ARG A 111 29.47 27.22 5.81
N LYS A 112 29.73 28.10 6.80
CA LYS A 112 30.96 28.92 6.82
C LYS A 112 32.22 28.06 6.95
N ARG A 113 32.17 26.97 7.74
CA ARG A 113 33.27 26.01 7.88
C ARG A 113 33.55 25.29 6.55
N LEU A 114 32.51 24.83 5.84
CA LEU A 114 32.61 24.21 4.52
C LEU A 114 33.23 25.16 3.49
N LEU A 115 32.76 26.42 3.39
CA LEU A 115 33.29 27.37 2.42
C LEU A 115 34.75 27.73 2.69
N LYS A 116 35.13 27.90 3.96
CA LYS A 116 36.54 28.09 4.35
C LYS A 116 37.40 26.89 3.98
N PHE A 117 36.89 25.68 4.20
CA PHE A 117 37.57 24.44 3.82
C PHE A 117 37.77 24.35 2.30
N CYS A 118 36.73 24.65 1.52
CA CYS A 118 36.81 24.68 0.06
C CYS A 118 37.90 25.66 -0.41
N ALA A 119 37.94 26.87 0.17
CA ALA A 119 38.98 27.85 -0.13
C ALA A 119 40.40 27.36 0.23
N SER A 120 40.58 26.65 1.35
CA SER A 120 41.90 26.16 1.77
C SER A 120 42.42 24.98 0.94
N GLU A 121 41.54 24.16 0.39
CA GLU A 121 41.90 22.98 -0.40
C GLU A 121 41.79 23.22 -1.92
N GLY A 122 41.45 24.44 -2.35
CA GLY A 122 41.31 24.80 -3.76
C GLY A 122 40.09 24.15 -4.44
N ILE A 123 39.04 23.85 -3.67
CA ILE A 123 37.79 23.29 -4.20
C ILE A 123 36.92 24.46 -4.71
N PRO A 124 36.53 24.49 -6.00
CA PRO A 124 35.69 25.56 -6.54
C PRO A 124 34.28 25.47 -5.95
N ALA A 125 33.84 26.51 -5.24
CA ALA A 125 32.54 26.54 -4.55
C ALA A 125 31.39 27.06 -5.43
N ASP A 126 31.73 27.64 -6.57
CA ASP A 126 30.88 28.24 -7.60
C ASP A 126 30.53 27.27 -8.74
N VAL A 127 31.10 26.07 -8.73
CA VAL A 127 30.81 25.00 -9.69
C VAL A 127 29.72 24.09 -9.12
N PRO A 128 28.78 23.58 -9.95
CA PRO A 128 27.81 22.57 -9.54
C PRO A 128 28.49 21.37 -8.86
N PHE A 129 27.90 20.86 -7.78
CA PHE A 129 28.48 19.75 -7.01
C PHE A 129 28.79 18.52 -7.89
N GLU A 130 27.92 18.17 -8.83
CA GLU A 130 28.13 17.07 -9.79
C GLU A 130 29.32 17.26 -10.73
N ASN A 131 29.73 18.50 -10.98
CA ASN A 131 30.86 18.85 -11.85
C ASN A 131 32.17 18.98 -11.07
N LEU A 132 32.15 18.80 -9.75
CA LEU A 132 33.37 18.68 -8.95
C LEU A 132 34.04 17.34 -9.23
N SER A 133 35.38 17.32 -9.20
CA SER A 133 36.12 16.04 -9.27
C SER A 133 35.70 15.09 -8.14
N ASP A 134 35.73 13.78 -8.40
CA ASP A 134 35.40 12.74 -7.40
C ASP A 134 36.17 12.93 -6.09
N ARG A 135 37.43 13.36 -6.19
CA ARG A 135 38.28 13.69 -5.04
C ARG A 135 37.72 14.85 -4.21
N HIS A 136 37.25 15.92 -4.86
CA HIS A 136 36.65 17.06 -4.17
C HIS A 136 35.32 16.69 -3.53
N GLN A 137 34.49 15.91 -4.21
CA GLN A 137 33.23 15.40 -3.64
C GLN A 137 33.50 14.55 -2.39
N HIS A 138 34.46 13.61 -2.48
CA HIS A 138 34.88 12.78 -1.35
C HIS A 138 35.37 13.61 -0.16
N TYR A 139 36.16 14.67 -0.40
CA TYR A 139 36.63 15.56 0.66
C TYR A 139 35.51 16.32 1.38
N ILE A 140 34.44 16.67 0.67
CA ILE A 140 33.27 17.30 1.27
C ILE A 140 32.44 16.27 2.06
N ILE A 141 32.25 15.08 1.51
CA ILE A 141 31.38 14.03 2.07
C ILE A 141 32.04 13.35 3.28
N ASP A 142 33.23 12.80 3.10
CA ASP A 142 33.92 11.97 4.07
C ASP A 142 34.94 12.76 4.91
N GLY A 143 35.26 13.98 4.48
CA GLY A 143 36.17 14.89 5.17
C GLY A 143 37.61 14.79 4.67
N HIS A 144 38.40 15.81 5.00
CA HIS A 144 39.84 15.83 4.72
C HIS A 144 40.57 16.72 5.74
N LYS A 145 41.72 16.24 6.22
CA LYS A 145 42.56 16.92 7.24
C LYS A 145 41.75 17.28 8.51
N ARG A 146 41.48 18.57 8.74
CA ARG A 146 40.78 19.10 9.93
C ARG A 146 39.28 19.31 9.70
N PHE A 147 38.79 19.03 8.50
CA PHE A 147 37.37 19.08 8.18
C PHE A 147 36.79 17.67 8.26
N GLU A 148 35.80 17.50 9.13
CA GLU A 148 35.18 16.21 9.44
C GLU A 148 34.25 15.70 8.32
N GLY A 149 33.95 16.53 7.32
CA GLY A 149 33.02 16.18 6.26
C GLY A 149 31.56 16.12 6.72
N ILE A 150 30.68 15.80 5.78
CA ILE A 150 29.26 15.55 6.04
C ILE A 150 29.11 14.33 6.97
N ARG A 151 29.78 13.20 6.67
CA ARG A 151 29.70 11.97 7.47
C ARG A 151 30.13 12.21 8.91
N GLY A 152 31.28 12.86 9.12
CA GLY A 152 31.77 13.16 10.47
C GLY A 152 30.81 14.06 11.26
N TRP A 153 30.21 15.07 10.62
CA TRP A 153 29.20 15.91 11.27
C TRP A 153 27.96 15.14 11.69
N PHE A 154 27.47 14.23 10.82
CA PHE A 154 26.36 13.35 11.17
C PHE A 154 26.73 12.40 12.30
N SER A 155 27.91 11.74 12.27
CA SER A 155 28.40 10.90 13.36
C SER A 155 28.48 11.66 14.69
N TRP A 156 28.90 12.93 14.67
CA TRP A 156 28.86 13.79 15.86
C TRP A 156 27.43 14.02 16.37
N LEU A 157 26.46 14.28 15.48
CA LEU A 157 25.04 14.41 15.85
C LEU A 157 24.47 13.13 16.47
N GLU A 158 24.93 11.94 16.05
CA GLU A 158 24.47 10.66 16.63
C GLU A 158 24.79 10.56 18.13
N THR A 159 25.92 11.12 18.57
CA THR A 159 26.29 11.19 19.99
C THR A 159 25.32 12.06 20.82
N LYS A 160 24.47 12.85 20.16
CA LYS A 160 23.51 13.79 20.77
C LYS A 160 22.06 13.32 20.65
N THR A 161 21.82 12.07 20.27
CA THR A 161 20.48 11.46 20.08
C THR A 161 19.60 11.46 21.34
N TYR A 162 20.16 11.69 22.53
CA TYR A 162 19.37 11.92 23.74
C TYR A 162 18.42 13.13 23.63
N ARG A 163 18.69 14.11 22.75
CA ARG A 163 17.80 15.25 22.47
C ARG A 163 16.77 14.92 21.40
N MET A 164 15.48 15.11 21.71
CA MET A 164 14.37 14.78 20.80
C MET A 164 14.45 15.48 19.44
N HIS A 165 14.74 16.79 19.39
CA HIS A 165 14.85 17.53 18.13
C HIS A 165 15.99 17.04 17.24
N ILE A 166 17.08 16.49 17.81
CA ILE A 166 18.18 15.89 17.04
C ILE A 166 17.75 14.56 16.43
N ARG A 167 16.99 13.74 17.15
CA ARG A 167 16.41 12.50 16.59
C ARG A 167 15.51 12.81 15.39
N ILE A 168 14.64 13.81 15.53
CA ILE A 168 13.75 14.28 14.45
C ILE A 168 14.58 14.81 13.28
N PHE A 169 15.68 15.52 13.54
CA PHE A 169 16.56 16.02 12.50
C PHE A 169 17.26 14.89 11.74
N LEU A 170 17.90 13.94 12.44
CA LEU A 170 18.59 12.80 11.85
C LEU A 170 17.64 11.93 11.02
N ALA A 171 16.41 11.71 11.50
CA ALA A 171 15.40 10.93 10.79
C ALA A 171 15.06 11.48 9.40
N LYS A 172 15.27 12.78 9.14
CA LYS A 172 15.02 13.42 7.83
C LYS A 172 16.09 13.11 6.77
N TYR A 173 17.27 12.67 7.19
CA TYR A 173 18.45 12.48 6.31
C TYR A 173 19.01 11.06 6.38
N ARG A 174 18.23 10.13 6.91
CA ARG A 174 18.61 8.73 7.04
C ARG A 174 17.71 7.87 6.16
N SER A 175 18.28 6.85 5.56
CA SER A 175 17.55 5.82 4.85
C SER A 175 18.01 4.44 5.29
N TYR A 176 17.22 3.44 4.94
CA TYR A 176 17.58 2.06 5.20
C TYR A 176 18.38 1.54 4.00
N VAL A 177 19.61 1.11 4.25
CA VAL A 177 20.48 0.51 3.24
C VAL A 177 20.61 -0.98 3.50
N PRO A 178 20.81 -1.82 2.46
CA PRO A 178 21.14 -3.22 2.64
C PRO A 178 22.34 -3.38 3.59
N CYS A 179 22.22 -4.28 4.56
CA CYS A 179 23.27 -4.51 5.55
C CYS A 179 24.57 -4.96 4.85
N THR A 180 25.70 -4.35 5.18
CA THR A 180 26.97 -4.64 4.50
C THR A 180 27.50 -6.04 4.81
N SER A 181 27.27 -6.55 6.02
CA SER A 181 27.70 -7.90 6.43
C SER A 181 26.92 -9.02 5.73
N CYS A 182 25.58 -8.96 5.72
CA CYS A 182 24.75 -10.04 5.17
C CYS A 182 24.19 -9.74 3.77
N GLN A 183 24.42 -8.54 3.23
CA GLN A 183 23.92 -8.08 1.94
C GLN A 183 22.40 -8.27 1.75
N GLY A 184 21.63 -8.07 2.82
CA GLY A 184 20.17 -8.23 2.78
C GLY A 184 19.64 -9.62 3.12
N THR A 185 20.49 -10.65 3.16
CA THR A 185 20.05 -12.05 3.41
C THR A 185 19.53 -12.30 4.83
N ARG A 186 19.77 -11.38 5.77
CA ARG A 186 19.33 -11.42 7.19
C ARG A 186 19.98 -12.51 8.03
N LEU A 187 20.74 -13.41 7.43
CA LEU A 187 21.24 -14.61 8.08
C LEU A 187 22.76 -14.56 8.29
N LYS A 188 23.24 -15.39 9.23
CA LYS A 188 24.68 -15.63 9.42
C LYS A 188 25.25 -16.45 8.26
N PRO A 189 26.55 -16.30 7.95
CA PRO A 189 27.21 -17.10 6.92
C PRO A 189 27.06 -18.61 7.12
N GLU A 190 27.08 -19.09 8.38
CA GLU A 190 26.92 -20.51 8.72
C GLU A 190 25.60 -21.08 8.19
N SER A 191 24.50 -20.33 8.29
CA SER A 191 23.17 -20.72 7.81
C SER A 191 23.10 -20.84 6.29
N LEU A 192 23.98 -20.13 5.56
CA LEU A 192 24.02 -20.10 4.10
C LEU A 192 24.85 -21.23 3.50
N LEU A 193 25.55 -22.01 4.33
CA LEU A 193 26.34 -23.17 3.92
C LEU A 193 25.47 -24.39 3.61
N THR A 194 24.34 -24.55 4.30
CA THR A 194 23.40 -25.65 4.06
C THR A 194 22.58 -25.39 2.80
N ARG A 195 22.43 -26.43 1.95
CA ARG A 195 21.70 -26.35 0.69
C ARG A 195 20.69 -27.49 0.57
N ILE A 196 19.58 -27.19 -0.09
CA ILE A 196 18.60 -28.17 -0.58
C ILE A 196 18.66 -28.10 -2.10
N GLY A 197 18.90 -29.25 -2.75
CA GLY A 197 19.31 -29.27 -4.15
C GLY A 197 20.55 -28.40 -4.36
N HIS A 198 20.44 -27.36 -5.20
CA HIS A 198 21.54 -26.43 -5.50
C HIS A 198 21.45 -25.08 -4.75
N LYS A 199 20.37 -24.83 -3.99
CA LYS A 199 20.06 -23.52 -3.38
C LYS A 199 20.21 -23.54 -1.86
N ASN A 200 20.70 -22.45 -1.27
CA ASN A 200 20.60 -22.20 0.17
C ASN A 200 19.29 -21.48 0.52
N ILE A 201 18.99 -21.33 1.82
CA ILE A 201 17.72 -20.73 2.26
C ILE A 201 17.54 -19.27 1.80
N ALA A 202 18.60 -18.45 1.77
CA ALA A 202 18.49 -17.06 1.32
C ALA A 202 18.19 -16.98 -0.18
N GLN A 203 18.74 -17.89 -0.98
CA GLN A 203 18.45 -17.98 -2.42
C GLN A 203 17.01 -18.42 -2.67
N ILE A 204 16.48 -19.37 -1.89
CA ILE A 204 15.06 -19.76 -1.94
C ILE A 204 14.18 -18.56 -1.58
N TYR A 205 14.58 -17.78 -0.57
CA TYR A 205 13.83 -16.60 -0.14
C TYR A 205 13.79 -15.47 -1.19
N ALA A 206 14.89 -15.31 -1.93
CA ALA A 206 15.04 -14.28 -2.96
C ALA A 206 14.35 -14.62 -4.29
N THR A 207 13.98 -15.88 -4.52
CA THR A 207 13.26 -16.28 -5.75
C THR A 207 11.75 -16.07 -5.62
N SER A 208 11.08 -15.93 -6.76
CA SER A 208 9.63 -15.74 -6.80
C SER A 208 8.88 -16.98 -6.31
N VAL A 209 7.67 -16.78 -5.78
CA VAL A 209 6.78 -17.86 -5.33
C VAL A 209 6.56 -18.87 -6.45
N GLY A 210 6.32 -18.42 -7.69
CA GLY A 210 6.10 -19.31 -8.84
C GLY A 210 7.34 -20.12 -9.25
N GLU A 211 8.54 -19.60 -9.05
CA GLU A 211 9.77 -20.38 -9.23
C GLU A 211 10.00 -21.37 -8.09
N ASN A 212 9.69 -20.97 -6.86
CA ASN A 212 9.80 -21.85 -5.69
C ASN A 212 8.80 -23.01 -5.76
N GLU A 213 7.57 -22.77 -6.22
CA GLU A 213 6.57 -23.82 -6.44
C GLU A 213 7.11 -24.90 -7.36
N ARG A 214 7.66 -24.51 -8.52
CA ARG A 214 8.27 -25.45 -9.48
C ARG A 214 9.45 -26.20 -8.87
N PHE A 215 10.35 -25.49 -8.20
CA PHE A 215 11.52 -26.06 -7.55
C PHE A 215 11.16 -27.11 -6.49
N PHE A 216 10.20 -26.83 -5.60
CA PHE A 216 9.80 -27.77 -4.57
C PHE A 216 8.97 -28.93 -5.11
N ARG A 217 8.21 -28.72 -6.19
CA ARG A 217 7.50 -29.80 -6.88
C ARG A 217 8.46 -30.80 -7.51
N GLU A 218 9.47 -30.31 -8.24
CA GLU A 218 10.54 -31.16 -8.79
C GLU A 218 11.26 -31.94 -7.68
N LEU A 219 11.58 -31.27 -6.56
CA LEU A 219 12.20 -31.91 -5.41
C LEU A 219 11.30 -32.98 -4.75
N ALA A 220 9.98 -32.75 -4.70
CA ALA A 220 9.02 -33.72 -4.19
C ALA A 220 8.94 -34.96 -5.07
N GLU A 221 9.02 -34.79 -6.40
CA GLU A 221 9.06 -35.89 -7.35
C GLU A 221 10.37 -36.70 -7.24
N GLU A 222 11.52 -36.04 -7.06
CA GLU A 222 12.82 -36.70 -6.89
C GLU A 222 12.91 -37.56 -5.62
N HIS A 223 12.25 -37.14 -4.54
CA HIS A 223 12.29 -37.80 -3.23
C HIS A 223 11.02 -38.62 -2.93
N ALA A 224 10.17 -38.86 -3.92
CA ALA A 224 8.93 -39.59 -3.76
C ALA A 224 9.15 -40.97 -3.12
N GLY A 225 8.43 -41.24 -2.02
CA GLY A 225 8.46 -42.53 -1.32
C GLY A 225 9.11 -42.50 0.06
N ASP A 226 9.74 -41.39 0.47
CA ASP A 226 10.06 -41.14 1.87
C ASP A 226 8.90 -40.39 2.55
N ARG A 227 8.15 -41.11 3.39
CA ARG A 227 6.96 -40.59 4.06
C ARG A 227 7.21 -39.33 4.89
N ALA A 228 8.39 -39.16 5.49
CA ALA A 228 8.70 -37.98 6.30
C ALA A 228 8.95 -36.74 5.41
N ILE A 229 9.64 -36.94 4.30
CA ILE A 229 9.92 -35.88 3.32
C ILE A 229 8.64 -35.50 2.57
N ASP A 230 7.84 -36.48 2.16
CA ASP A 230 6.59 -36.29 1.43
C ASP A 230 5.61 -35.39 2.19
N LEU A 231 5.49 -35.55 3.51
CA LEU A 231 4.63 -34.71 4.34
C LEU A 231 5.08 -33.24 4.36
N ILE A 232 6.39 -32.99 4.46
CA ILE A 232 6.95 -31.64 4.56
C ILE A 232 6.89 -30.96 3.19
N LEU A 233 7.36 -31.63 2.13
CA LEU A 233 7.34 -31.09 0.78
C LEU A 233 5.91 -30.91 0.27
N GLY A 234 5.00 -31.83 0.60
CA GLY A 234 3.58 -31.69 0.29
C GLY A 234 2.97 -30.41 0.88
N GLU A 235 3.24 -30.11 2.16
CA GLU A 235 2.77 -28.87 2.80
C GLU A 235 3.42 -27.63 2.17
N ILE A 236 4.74 -27.66 1.89
CA ILE A 236 5.44 -26.54 1.23
C ILE A 236 4.84 -26.26 -0.15
N CYS A 237 4.68 -27.28 -0.99
CA CYS A 237 4.09 -27.15 -2.32
C CYS A 237 2.66 -26.62 -2.25
N SER A 238 1.85 -27.13 -1.31
CA SER A 238 0.48 -26.68 -1.09
C SER A 238 0.41 -25.18 -0.76
N ARG A 239 1.25 -24.71 0.18
CA ARG A 239 1.31 -23.28 0.57
C ARG A 239 1.77 -22.37 -0.56
N HIS A 240 2.72 -22.82 -1.38
CA HIS A 240 3.15 -22.07 -2.56
C HIS A 240 2.03 -22.02 -3.61
N ASN A 241 1.33 -23.13 -3.85
CA ASN A 241 0.19 -23.18 -4.74
C ASN A 241 -0.92 -22.22 -4.32
N TYR A 242 -1.24 -22.12 -3.02
CA TYR A 242 -2.23 -21.13 -2.56
C TYR A 242 -1.85 -19.70 -2.92
N LEU A 243 -0.57 -19.34 -2.80
CA LEU A 243 -0.06 -18.01 -3.20
C LEU A 243 -0.12 -17.81 -4.72
N VAL A 244 0.15 -18.86 -5.51
CA VAL A 244 0.02 -18.82 -6.97
C VAL A 244 -1.44 -18.64 -7.39
N ASP A 245 -2.36 -19.38 -6.76
CA ASP A 245 -3.79 -19.36 -7.07
C ASP A 245 -4.41 -17.97 -6.82
N VAL A 246 -4.03 -17.32 -5.71
CA VAL A 246 -4.44 -15.94 -5.42
C VAL A 246 -3.69 -14.90 -6.27
N GLY A 247 -2.87 -15.31 -7.24
CA GLY A 247 -2.20 -14.41 -8.18
C GLY A 247 -0.97 -13.69 -7.63
N LEU A 248 -0.34 -14.20 -6.57
CA LEU A 248 0.86 -13.63 -5.94
C LEU A 248 2.16 -14.36 -6.34
N SER A 249 2.13 -15.09 -7.45
CA SER A 249 3.28 -15.88 -7.95
C SER A 249 4.54 -15.05 -8.22
N TYR A 250 4.39 -13.74 -8.46
CA TYR A 250 5.47 -12.80 -8.75
C TYR A 250 6.22 -12.30 -7.51
N LEU A 251 5.65 -12.44 -6.31
CA LEU A 251 6.29 -11.99 -5.08
C LEU A 251 7.45 -12.92 -4.72
N THR A 252 8.48 -12.36 -4.10
CA THR A 252 9.54 -13.12 -3.45
C THR A 252 9.19 -13.39 -1.99
N LEU A 253 9.69 -14.46 -1.40
CA LEU A 253 9.40 -14.81 0.00
C LEU A 253 10.08 -13.84 0.99
N ASP A 254 11.15 -13.15 0.58
CA ASP A 254 11.86 -12.15 1.39
C ASP A 254 11.23 -10.74 1.31
N ARG A 255 10.22 -10.53 0.46
CA ARG A 255 9.51 -9.26 0.32
C ARG A 255 8.96 -8.81 1.68
N GLN A 256 9.20 -7.56 2.04
CA GLN A 256 8.76 -7.04 3.34
C GLN A 256 7.25 -6.81 3.33
N SER A 257 6.54 -7.31 4.34
CA SER A 257 5.08 -7.14 4.48
C SER A 257 4.62 -5.68 4.40
N ARG A 258 5.38 -4.74 4.96
CA ARG A 258 5.10 -3.29 4.90
C ARG A 258 5.19 -2.66 3.49
N THR A 259 5.74 -3.39 2.52
CA THR A 259 5.93 -2.95 1.13
C THR A 259 4.95 -3.63 0.18
N LEU A 260 4.05 -4.45 0.72
CA LEU A 260 2.93 -5.02 0.00
C LEU A 260 1.81 -3.99 -0.09
N SER A 261 1.06 -3.99 -1.18
CA SER A 261 -0.17 -3.21 -1.30
C SER A 261 -1.27 -3.77 -0.39
N GLY A 262 -2.33 -3.00 -0.15
CA GLY A 262 -3.49 -3.46 0.63
C GLY A 262 -4.09 -4.75 0.07
N GLY A 263 -4.31 -4.80 -1.25
CA GLY A 263 -4.80 -6.01 -1.95
C GLY A 263 -3.82 -7.19 -1.87
N GLU A 264 -2.51 -6.96 -1.94
CA GLU A 264 -1.52 -8.03 -1.75
C GLU A 264 -1.57 -8.62 -0.33
N VAL A 265 -1.62 -7.77 0.71
CA VAL A 265 -1.77 -8.23 2.11
C VAL A 265 -3.04 -9.03 2.30
N GLN A 266 -4.14 -8.55 1.73
CA GLN A 266 -5.43 -9.23 1.81
C GLN A 266 -5.40 -10.60 1.14
N ARG A 267 -4.77 -10.73 -0.03
CA ARG A 267 -4.62 -12.01 -0.73
C ARG A 267 -3.69 -12.97 -0.01
N VAL A 268 -2.62 -12.46 0.62
CA VAL A 268 -1.80 -13.27 1.54
C VAL A 268 -2.65 -13.80 2.70
N ASN A 269 -3.50 -12.96 3.30
CA ASN A 269 -4.40 -13.40 4.36
C ASN A 269 -5.43 -14.44 3.87
N LEU A 270 -5.93 -14.32 2.64
CA LEU A 270 -6.82 -15.31 2.03
C LEU A 270 -6.16 -16.70 1.95
N THR A 271 -4.85 -16.79 1.72
CA THR A 271 -4.15 -18.09 1.75
C THR A 271 -4.21 -18.78 3.11
N THR A 272 -4.36 -18.02 4.20
CA THR A 272 -4.58 -18.58 5.55
C THR A 272 -5.94 -19.25 5.65
N ALA A 273 -6.97 -18.66 5.05
CA ALA A 273 -8.30 -19.27 4.98
C ALA A 273 -8.26 -20.58 4.20
N ILE A 274 -7.64 -20.59 3.00
CA ILE A 274 -7.52 -21.78 2.14
C ILE A 274 -6.72 -22.88 2.84
N GLY A 275 -5.56 -22.53 3.42
CA GLY A 275 -4.65 -23.51 4.04
C GLY A 275 -5.09 -24.03 5.41
N SER A 276 -6.12 -23.44 6.02
CA SER A 276 -6.64 -23.90 7.32
C SER A 276 -7.48 -25.17 7.23
N SER A 277 -7.91 -25.58 6.01
CA SER A 277 -8.76 -26.74 5.76
C SER A 277 -9.97 -26.85 6.70
N LEU A 278 -10.51 -25.69 7.11
CA LEU A 278 -11.65 -25.64 8.02
C LEU A 278 -12.95 -25.96 7.27
N VAL A 279 -13.86 -26.62 7.99
CA VAL A 279 -15.24 -26.91 7.55
C VAL A 279 -16.21 -26.21 8.49
N ASN A 280 -17.44 -25.97 8.03
CA ASN A 280 -18.50 -25.33 8.83
C ASN A 280 -18.12 -23.95 9.38
N THR A 281 -17.27 -23.22 8.65
CA THR A 281 -16.77 -21.90 9.01
C THR A 281 -17.51 -20.81 8.23
N LEU A 282 -17.77 -19.67 8.89
CA LEU A 282 -18.26 -18.45 8.23
C LEU A 282 -17.05 -17.58 7.89
N TYR A 283 -16.73 -17.46 6.61
CA TYR A 283 -15.75 -16.52 6.12
C TYR A 283 -16.43 -15.19 5.80
N ILE A 284 -15.93 -14.10 6.38
CA ILE A 284 -16.35 -12.73 6.07
C ILE A 284 -15.16 -12.04 5.41
N LEU A 285 -15.32 -11.66 4.15
CA LEU A 285 -14.27 -11.06 3.32
C LEU A 285 -14.73 -9.65 2.90
N ASP A 286 -13.83 -8.69 2.99
CA ASP A 286 -14.11 -7.28 2.72
C ASP A 286 -13.39 -6.86 1.43
N GLU A 287 -14.09 -6.85 0.29
CA GLU A 287 -13.56 -6.50 -1.04
C GLU A 287 -12.28 -7.24 -1.48
N PRO A 288 -12.30 -8.58 -1.57
CA PRO A 288 -11.13 -9.36 -1.98
C PRO A 288 -10.63 -9.08 -3.40
N SER A 289 -11.41 -8.41 -4.26
CA SER A 289 -10.99 -8.01 -5.61
C SER A 289 -10.10 -6.77 -5.66
N ILE A 290 -9.85 -6.08 -4.53
CA ILE A 290 -9.03 -4.85 -4.49
C ILE A 290 -7.66 -5.06 -5.13
N GLY A 291 -7.32 -4.15 -6.07
CA GLY A 291 -6.05 -4.16 -6.79
C GLY A 291 -5.82 -5.39 -7.66
N LEU A 292 -6.88 -6.14 -8.01
CA LEU A 292 -6.84 -7.20 -9.01
C LEU A 292 -7.19 -6.66 -10.39
N HIS A 293 -6.44 -7.13 -11.38
CA HIS A 293 -6.84 -6.95 -12.77
C HIS A 293 -8.05 -7.84 -13.08
N PRO A 294 -9.00 -7.42 -13.93
CA PRO A 294 -10.19 -8.22 -14.29
C PRO A 294 -9.87 -9.67 -14.71
N ARG A 295 -8.72 -9.88 -15.36
CA ARG A 295 -8.18 -11.22 -15.68
C ARG A 295 -8.10 -12.15 -14.46
N ASP A 296 -7.67 -11.62 -13.32
CA ASP A 296 -7.38 -12.38 -12.09
C ASP A 296 -8.61 -12.48 -11.17
N SER A 297 -9.64 -11.65 -11.35
CA SER A 297 -10.94 -11.74 -10.64
C SER A 297 -11.59 -13.12 -10.80
N ARG A 298 -11.50 -13.73 -11.98
CA ARG A 298 -11.97 -15.11 -12.22
C ARG A 298 -11.31 -16.15 -11.33
N ARG A 299 -10.00 -16.00 -11.05
CA ARG A 299 -9.28 -16.91 -10.15
C ARG A 299 -9.78 -16.77 -8.72
N LEU A 300 -10.00 -15.54 -8.28
CA LEU A 300 -10.58 -15.26 -6.97
C LEU A 300 -11.96 -15.92 -6.83
N VAL A 301 -12.84 -15.78 -7.81
CA VAL A 301 -14.16 -16.44 -7.82
C VAL A 301 -14.04 -17.96 -7.66
N GLN A 302 -13.11 -18.60 -8.39
CA GLN A 302 -12.87 -20.04 -8.26
C GLN A 302 -12.45 -20.43 -6.84
N ILE A 303 -11.59 -19.63 -6.21
CA ILE A 303 -11.16 -19.85 -4.82
C ILE A 303 -12.34 -19.75 -3.87
N LEU A 304 -13.21 -18.75 -4.03
CA LEU A 304 -14.43 -18.60 -3.22
C LEU A 304 -15.34 -19.83 -3.39
N HIS A 305 -15.53 -20.32 -4.61
CA HIS A 305 -16.30 -21.55 -4.82
C HIS A 305 -15.66 -22.78 -4.16
N ASN A 306 -14.34 -22.92 -4.21
CA ASN A 306 -13.63 -24.03 -3.55
C ASN A 306 -13.80 -23.98 -2.02
N LEU A 307 -13.70 -22.78 -1.42
CA LEU A 307 -13.97 -22.60 0.01
C LEU A 307 -15.40 -23.00 0.37
N LYS A 308 -16.39 -22.64 -0.46
CA LYS A 308 -17.80 -23.02 -0.28
C LYS A 308 -17.99 -24.53 -0.38
N GLN A 309 -17.36 -25.18 -1.37
CA GLN A 309 -17.46 -26.64 -1.57
C GLN A 309 -16.99 -27.45 -0.35
N ASN A 310 -16.11 -26.89 0.48
CA ASN A 310 -15.67 -27.46 1.75
C ASN A 310 -16.68 -27.27 2.91
N GLN A 311 -17.97 -27.13 2.60
CA GLN A 311 -19.05 -26.93 3.58
C GLN A 311 -18.85 -25.66 4.43
N ASN A 312 -18.44 -24.58 3.80
CA ASN A 312 -18.29 -23.28 4.44
C ASN A 312 -19.32 -22.29 3.89
N THR A 313 -19.64 -21.30 4.71
CA THR A 313 -20.48 -20.15 4.30
C THR A 313 -19.57 -18.97 4.05
N ILE A 314 -19.75 -18.28 2.93
CA ILE A 314 -18.91 -17.15 2.55
C ILE A 314 -19.79 -15.92 2.42
N VAL A 315 -19.44 -14.86 3.12
CA VAL A 315 -20.06 -13.54 3.01
C VAL A 315 -18.99 -12.57 2.54
N VAL A 316 -19.19 -11.97 1.38
CA VAL A 316 -18.21 -11.06 0.76
C VAL A 316 -18.86 -9.71 0.56
N VAL A 317 -18.24 -8.63 1.05
CA VAL A 317 -18.59 -7.26 0.65
C VAL A 317 -17.88 -6.98 -0.66
N GLU A 318 -18.61 -6.68 -1.73
CA GLU A 318 -18.03 -6.48 -3.06
C GLU A 318 -18.83 -5.51 -3.93
N HIS A 319 -18.12 -4.92 -4.89
CA HIS A 319 -18.71 -4.08 -5.93
C HIS A 319 -18.34 -4.57 -7.34
N ASP A 320 -17.46 -5.57 -7.46
CA ASP A 320 -17.09 -6.16 -8.74
C ASP A 320 -18.27 -6.91 -9.40
N PRO A 321 -18.65 -6.56 -10.65
CA PRO A 321 -19.77 -7.21 -11.34
C PRO A 321 -19.58 -8.72 -11.55
N GLU A 322 -18.36 -9.20 -11.73
CA GLU A 322 -18.06 -10.62 -11.94
C GLU A 322 -18.25 -11.41 -10.64
N VAL A 323 -17.78 -10.89 -9.51
CA VAL A 323 -18.00 -11.51 -8.19
C VAL A 323 -19.48 -11.51 -7.81
N ILE A 324 -20.19 -10.39 -8.02
CA ILE A 324 -21.64 -10.31 -7.78
C ILE A 324 -22.39 -11.35 -8.62
N ARG A 325 -22.02 -11.49 -9.90
CA ARG A 325 -22.65 -12.43 -10.84
C ARG A 325 -22.54 -13.89 -10.40
N GLU A 326 -21.39 -14.28 -9.86
CA GLU A 326 -21.07 -15.68 -9.51
C GLU A 326 -21.53 -16.08 -8.10
N SER A 327 -22.18 -15.17 -7.37
CA SER A 327 -22.72 -15.41 -6.04
C SER A 327 -24.03 -16.23 -6.06
N ASP A 328 -24.30 -16.98 -4.99
CA ASP A 328 -25.58 -17.69 -4.84
C ASP A 328 -26.71 -16.73 -4.42
N ARG A 329 -26.34 -15.72 -3.62
CA ARG A 329 -27.25 -14.71 -3.08
C ARG A 329 -26.57 -13.35 -3.06
N ILE A 330 -27.34 -12.31 -3.30
CA ILE A 330 -26.95 -10.91 -3.11
C ILE A 330 -27.82 -10.27 -2.03
N LEU A 331 -27.17 -9.55 -1.12
CA LEU A 331 -27.75 -8.67 -0.11
C LEU A 331 -27.37 -7.23 -0.44
N ASP A 332 -28.30 -6.47 -1.01
CA ASP A 332 -28.08 -5.07 -1.37
C ASP A 332 -28.54 -4.15 -0.24
N LEU A 333 -27.63 -3.34 0.27
CA LEU A 333 -27.89 -2.33 1.29
C LEU A 333 -28.04 -0.95 0.66
N GLY A 334 -28.94 -0.13 1.20
CA GLY A 334 -29.17 1.20 0.66
C GLY A 334 -30.37 1.88 1.30
N PRO A 335 -31.10 2.75 0.57
CA PRO A 335 -30.90 3.17 -0.83
C PRO A 335 -29.76 4.18 -1.09
N GLY A 336 -29.13 4.73 -0.05
CA GLY A 336 -27.99 5.65 -0.17
C GLY A 336 -26.96 5.45 0.94
N ALA A 337 -25.94 6.31 0.99
CA ALA A 337 -24.92 6.29 2.04
C ALA A 337 -25.38 7.04 3.31
N GLY A 338 -24.72 6.75 4.44
CA GLY A 338 -25.00 7.38 5.72
C GLY A 338 -26.40 7.08 6.25
N GLU A 339 -27.06 8.09 6.82
CA GLU A 339 -28.41 7.97 7.41
C GLU A 339 -29.51 7.66 6.38
N ARG A 340 -29.24 7.92 5.10
CA ARG A 340 -30.12 7.56 3.97
C ARG A 340 -29.99 6.08 3.58
N GLY A 341 -29.07 5.35 4.21
CA GLY A 341 -28.81 3.94 3.99
C GLY A 341 -29.34 3.04 5.10
N GLY A 342 -28.69 1.89 5.27
CA GLY A 342 -28.91 0.98 6.39
C GLY A 342 -30.22 0.19 6.32
N GLU A 343 -30.82 0.10 5.15
CA GLU A 343 -31.98 -0.75 4.88
C GLU A 343 -31.61 -1.85 3.89
N VAL A 344 -32.27 -3.00 3.99
CA VAL A 344 -32.14 -4.07 2.99
C VAL A 344 -33.02 -3.72 1.81
N VAL A 345 -32.39 -3.36 0.70
CA VAL A 345 -33.08 -2.98 -0.54
C VAL A 345 -33.44 -4.21 -1.35
N TYR A 346 -32.60 -5.24 -1.31
CA TYR A 346 -32.83 -6.53 -1.95
C TYR A 346 -32.08 -7.64 -1.22
N PHE A 347 -32.71 -8.81 -1.07
CA PHE A 347 -32.02 -10.03 -0.66
C PHE A 347 -32.59 -11.22 -1.43
N GLY A 348 -31.75 -11.89 -2.23
CA GLY A 348 -32.22 -12.96 -3.12
C GLY A 348 -31.15 -13.42 -4.11
N GLU A 349 -31.58 -14.06 -5.20
CA GLU A 349 -30.66 -14.51 -6.27
C GLU A 349 -30.20 -13.32 -7.12
N PRO A 350 -28.96 -13.33 -7.65
CA PRO A 350 -28.45 -12.24 -8.48
C PRO A 350 -29.36 -11.89 -9.67
N ALA A 351 -29.99 -12.87 -10.32
CA ALA A 351 -30.91 -12.62 -11.43
C ALA A 351 -32.13 -11.76 -11.04
N GLY A 352 -32.55 -11.80 -9.77
CA GLY A 352 -33.71 -11.04 -9.30
C GLY A 352 -33.41 -9.55 -9.06
N ILE A 353 -32.17 -9.18 -8.75
CA ILE A 353 -31.80 -7.77 -8.47
C ILE A 353 -32.00 -6.87 -9.70
N LEU A 354 -31.81 -7.42 -10.92
CA LEU A 354 -31.97 -6.71 -12.19
C LEU A 354 -33.40 -6.13 -12.39
N LYS A 355 -34.40 -6.76 -11.76
CA LYS A 355 -35.80 -6.34 -11.81
C LYS A 355 -36.14 -5.34 -10.70
N SER A 356 -35.30 -5.22 -9.67
CA SER A 356 -35.51 -4.28 -8.57
C SER A 356 -35.41 -2.85 -9.10
N LYS A 357 -36.41 -2.02 -8.79
CA LYS A 357 -36.38 -0.57 -9.05
C LYS A 357 -35.77 0.22 -7.90
N LYS A 358 -35.72 -0.38 -6.71
CA LYS A 358 -35.20 0.27 -5.50
C LYS A 358 -33.68 0.14 -5.40
N SER A 359 -33.12 -0.95 -5.93
CA SER A 359 -31.68 -1.22 -5.91
C SER A 359 -30.96 -0.33 -6.92
N LEU A 360 -29.98 0.43 -6.45
CA LEU A 360 -29.10 1.22 -7.31
C LEU A 360 -28.12 0.29 -8.04
N THR A 361 -27.55 -0.68 -7.32
CA THR A 361 -26.74 -1.78 -7.86
C THR A 361 -27.46 -2.48 -9.00
N GLY A 362 -28.73 -2.88 -8.80
CA GLY A 362 -29.56 -3.51 -9.83
C GLY A 362 -29.84 -2.61 -11.04
N GLN A 363 -29.85 -1.29 -10.89
CA GLN A 363 -29.99 -0.36 -12.02
C GLN A 363 -28.73 -0.31 -12.88
N TYR A 364 -27.54 -0.34 -12.29
CA TYR A 364 -26.28 -0.44 -13.01
C TYR A 364 -26.13 -1.81 -13.67
N LEU A 365 -26.33 -2.89 -12.93
CA LEU A 365 -26.24 -4.27 -13.46
C LEU A 365 -27.25 -4.57 -14.57
N SER A 366 -28.41 -3.90 -14.59
CA SER A 366 -29.40 -4.05 -15.68
C SER A 366 -29.16 -3.11 -16.87
N GLY A 367 -28.17 -2.22 -16.79
CA GLY A 367 -27.89 -1.19 -17.79
C GLY A 367 -28.94 -0.08 -17.85
N LYS A 368 -29.81 0.06 -16.82
CA LYS A 368 -30.75 1.20 -16.71
C LYS A 368 -30.01 2.49 -16.34
N ARG A 369 -28.95 2.36 -15.55
CA ARG A 369 -27.93 3.39 -15.34
C ARG A 369 -26.61 2.88 -15.87
N VAL A 370 -25.81 3.79 -16.42
CA VAL A 370 -24.50 3.50 -16.99
C VAL A 370 -23.61 4.71 -16.77
N ILE A 371 -22.31 4.49 -16.61
CA ILE A 371 -21.33 5.57 -16.79
C ILE A 371 -21.06 5.64 -18.29
N PRO A 372 -21.39 6.76 -18.95
CA PRO A 372 -21.25 6.87 -20.40
C PRO A 372 -19.78 6.92 -20.81
N VAL A 373 -19.46 6.38 -21.99
CA VAL A 373 -18.16 6.62 -22.62
C VAL A 373 -18.13 8.09 -23.09
N PRO A 374 -17.05 8.85 -22.85
CA PRO A 374 -16.94 10.22 -23.34
C PRO A 374 -17.12 10.30 -24.86
N ALA A 375 -17.99 11.19 -25.33
CA ALA A 375 -18.25 11.36 -26.75
C ALA A 375 -17.07 11.97 -27.52
N LEU A 376 -16.28 12.78 -26.83
CA LEU A 376 -15.04 13.39 -27.31
C LEU A 376 -13.99 13.24 -26.22
N ARG A 377 -12.78 12.81 -26.60
CA ARG A 377 -11.62 12.77 -25.69
C ARG A 377 -10.75 13.99 -25.92
N ARG A 378 -10.07 14.46 -24.88
CA ARG A 378 -9.08 15.54 -25.00
C ARG A 378 -7.87 15.02 -25.77
N GLU A 379 -7.42 15.77 -26.77
CA GLU A 379 -6.24 15.38 -27.56
C GLU A 379 -4.94 15.88 -26.90
N PRO A 380 -3.85 15.07 -26.93
CA PRO A 380 -2.56 15.49 -26.43
C PRO A 380 -2.04 16.74 -27.16
N VAL A 381 -1.69 17.78 -26.40
CA VAL A 381 -1.05 18.97 -26.97
C VAL A 381 0.42 18.70 -27.23
N GLN A 382 0.87 18.93 -28.46
CA GLN A 382 2.26 18.66 -28.86
C GLN A 382 3.25 19.46 -28.01
N GLY A 383 4.22 18.77 -27.40
CA GLY A 383 5.23 19.38 -26.54
C GLY A 383 4.78 19.70 -25.11
N HIS A 384 3.51 19.44 -24.78
CA HIS A 384 2.96 19.63 -23.44
C HIS A 384 2.84 18.28 -22.69
N ALA A 385 3.98 17.70 -22.36
CA ALA A 385 4.08 16.37 -21.76
C ALA A 385 5.29 16.22 -20.83
N ILE A 386 5.25 15.21 -19.97
CA ILE A 386 6.39 14.74 -19.19
C ILE A 386 6.98 13.48 -19.85
N ASP A 387 8.23 13.57 -20.30
CA ASP A 387 8.96 12.44 -20.86
C ASP A 387 9.73 11.71 -19.76
N ILE A 388 9.42 10.44 -19.53
CA ILE A 388 10.18 9.54 -18.67
C ILE A 388 11.02 8.64 -19.57
N ARG A 389 12.35 8.64 -19.39
CA ARG A 389 13.27 7.83 -20.22
C ARG A 389 14.08 6.84 -19.41
N GLY A 390 14.12 5.60 -19.89
CA GLY A 390 14.91 4.50 -19.37
C GLY A 390 14.59 4.14 -17.92
N ALA A 391 13.32 4.16 -17.53
CA ALA A 391 12.89 3.76 -16.19
C ALA A 391 13.20 2.28 -15.94
N ALA A 392 14.01 2.00 -14.91
CA ALA A 392 14.60 0.68 -14.65
C ALA A 392 14.53 0.29 -13.17
N GLN A 393 13.66 0.94 -12.39
CA GLN A 393 13.45 0.61 -11.00
C GLN A 393 12.69 -0.72 -10.86
N ASN A 394 13.07 -1.55 -9.88
CA ASN A 394 12.47 -2.86 -9.62
C ASN A 394 12.46 -3.73 -10.91
N ASN A 395 11.29 -4.18 -11.36
CA ASN A 395 11.13 -5.03 -12.54
C ASN A 395 10.99 -4.24 -13.86
N LEU A 396 11.08 -2.91 -13.87
CA LEU A 396 10.93 -2.10 -15.08
C LEU A 396 12.07 -2.34 -16.08
N LYS A 397 11.74 -2.57 -17.36
CA LYS A 397 12.66 -2.94 -18.44
C LYS A 397 13.08 -1.75 -19.28
N HIS A 398 13.73 -0.76 -18.65
CA HIS A 398 14.17 0.49 -19.30
C HIS A 398 13.04 1.21 -20.05
N VAL A 399 11.87 1.34 -19.41
CA VAL A 399 10.66 1.88 -20.02
C VAL A 399 10.85 3.35 -20.39
N ASP A 400 10.52 3.67 -21.63
CA ASP A 400 10.36 5.03 -22.14
C ASP A 400 8.86 5.32 -22.29
N VAL A 401 8.36 6.37 -21.64
CA VAL A 401 6.95 6.74 -21.71
C VAL A 401 6.78 8.25 -21.71
N THR A 402 5.79 8.72 -22.46
CA THR A 402 5.38 10.12 -22.53
C THR A 402 4.04 10.26 -21.82
N LEU A 403 3.99 11.12 -20.80
CA LEU A 403 2.78 11.42 -20.05
C LEU A 403 2.22 12.77 -20.53
N PRO A 404 1.13 12.78 -21.32
CA PRO A 404 0.53 14.03 -21.77
C PRO A 404 -0.10 14.79 -20.59
N LEU A 405 0.06 16.11 -20.56
CA LEU A 405 -0.48 16.99 -19.53
C LEU A 405 -1.82 17.59 -19.96
N GLU A 406 -2.60 18.07 -18.99
CA GLU A 406 -3.98 18.57 -19.13
C GLU A 406 -4.97 17.51 -19.65
N LEU A 407 -4.60 16.24 -19.52
CA LEU A 407 -5.42 15.08 -19.88
C LEU A 407 -5.73 14.22 -18.65
N PHE A 408 -6.79 13.43 -18.76
CA PHE A 408 -7.03 12.30 -17.88
C PHE A 408 -6.25 11.07 -18.36
N VAL A 409 -5.14 10.77 -17.68
CA VAL A 409 -4.25 9.64 -18.01
C VAL A 409 -4.47 8.49 -17.04
N CYS A 410 -4.79 7.30 -17.56
CA CYS A 410 -4.85 6.07 -16.78
C CYS A 410 -3.59 5.22 -16.99
N VAL A 411 -3.04 4.67 -15.92
CA VAL A 411 -1.92 3.73 -15.93
C VAL A 411 -2.46 2.36 -15.53
N THR A 412 -2.43 1.43 -16.48
CA THR A 412 -3.10 0.12 -16.39
C THR A 412 -2.10 -1.03 -16.50
N GLY A 413 -2.60 -2.25 -16.40
CA GLY A 413 -1.81 -3.47 -16.46
C GLY A 413 -2.03 -4.38 -15.27
N VAL A 414 -1.57 -5.63 -15.38
CA VAL A 414 -1.79 -6.67 -14.35
C VAL A 414 -1.08 -6.34 -13.02
N SER A 415 -1.50 -6.97 -11.93
CA SER A 415 -0.87 -6.78 -10.62
C SER A 415 0.61 -7.21 -10.68
N GLY A 416 1.50 -6.38 -10.12
CA GLY A 416 2.95 -6.59 -10.22
C GLY A 416 3.61 -6.16 -11.56
N SER A 417 2.88 -5.58 -12.51
CA SER A 417 3.46 -5.14 -13.80
C SER A 417 4.43 -3.96 -13.71
N GLY A 418 4.43 -3.23 -12.60
CA GLY A 418 5.31 -2.08 -12.36
C GLY A 418 4.63 -0.70 -12.33
N LYS A 419 3.29 -0.63 -12.33
CA LYS A 419 2.50 0.63 -12.30
C LYS A 419 2.92 1.58 -11.18
N SER A 420 2.82 1.12 -9.93
CA SER A 420 3.19 1.94 -8.77
C SER A 420 4.69 2.27 -8.77
N THR A 421 5.56 1.37 -9.22
CA THR A 421 7.00 1.67 -9.39
C THR A 421 7.22 2.83 -10.37
N LEU A 422 6.55 2.82 -11.53
CA LEU A 422 6.71 3.86 -12.55
C LEU A 422 6.18 5.22 -12.04
N ILE A 423 5.04 5.22 -11.37
CA ILE A 423 4.34 6.45 -11.00
C ILE A 423 4.79 7.00 -9.63
N HIS A 424 4.93 6.17 -8.61
CA HIS A 424 5.38 6.60 -7.28
C HIS A 424 6.89 6.75 -7.22
N ASP A 425 7.63 5.66 -7.48
CA ASP A 425 9.06 5.64 -7.26
C ASP A 425 9.80 6.45 -8.32
N VAL A 426 9.46 6.28 -9.60
CA VAL A 426 10.16 6.97 -10.70
C VAL A 426 9.62 8.37 -10.89
N LEU A 427 8.34 8.56 -11.21
CA LEU A 427 7.80 9.88 -11.55
C LEU A 427 7.68 10.80 -10.32
N TYR A 428 6.88 10.42 -9.32
CA TYR A 428 6.55 11.28 -8.18
C TYR A 428 7.77 11.64 -7.33
N ASN A 429 8.55 10.65 -6.86
CA ASN A 429 9.71 10.92 -6.01
C ASN A 429 10.78 11.75 -6.74
N THR A 430 11.02 11.51 -8.03
CA THR A 430 11.99 12.31 -8.82
C THR A 430 11.54 13.76 -8.96
N LEU A 431 10.27 14.01 -9.29
CA LEU A 431 9.74 15.38 -9.41
C LEU A 431 9.73 16.10 -8.07
N GLN A 432 9.43 15.40 -6.97
CA GLN A 432 9.49 15.97 -5.63
C GLN A 432 10.92 16.28 -5.19
N LYS A 433 11.88 15.38 -5.47
CA LYS A 433 13.31 15.63 -5.23
C LYS A 433 13.82 16.83 -6.01
N ALA A 434 13.42 16.97 -7.28
CA ALA A 434 13.76 18.13 -8.11
C ALA A 434 13.24 19.45 -7.53
N ARG A 435 12.15 19.41 -6.76
CA ARG A 435 11.60 20.56 -6.01
C ARG A 435 12.20 20.71 -4.60
N GLY A 436 13.16 19.88 -4.22
CA GLY A 436 13.80 19.89 -2.90
C GLY A 436 12.91 19.33 -1.78
N VAL A 437 11.81 18.66 -2.11
CA VAL A 437 10.95 17.97 -1.16
C VAL A 437 11.51 16.56 -0.94
N SER A 438 11.71 16.20 0.33
CA SER A 438 12.25 14.88 0.68
C SER A 438 11.11 13.86 0.65
N VAL A 439 11.00 13.08 -0.43
CA VAL A 439 9.93 12.08 -0.60
C VAL A 439 10.54 10.81 -1.18
N GLY A 440 10.64 9.76 -0.34
CA GLY A 440 11.24 8.48 -0.71
C GLY A 440 12.65 8.59 -1.31
N THR A 441 13.14 7.47 -1.84
CA THR A 441 14.29 7.47 -2.74
C THR A 441 13.75 7.44 -4.17
N PRO A 442 14.19 8.33 -5.07
CA PRO A 442 13.78 8.27 -6.47
C PRO A 442 14.19 6.96 -7.12
N GLY A 443 13.28 6.39 -7.92
CA GLY A 443 13.53 5.20 -8.70
C GLY A 443 14.55 5.45 -9.82
N THR A 444 15.26 4.39 -10.18
CA THR A 444 16.26 4.41 -11.25
C THR A 444 15.62 4.78 -12.60
N CYS A 445 16.06 5.88 -13.21
CA CYS A 445 15.71 6.28 -14.57
C CYS A 445 16.86 7.09 -15.22
N LYS A 446 16.91 7.15 -16.55
CA LYS A 446 17.95 7.92 -17.27
C LYS A 446 17.68 9.42 -17.22
N SER A 447 16.44 9.83 -17.46
CA SER A 447 16.05 11.24 -17.36
C SER A 447 14.54 11.41 -17.32
N ILE A 448 14.07 12.45 -16.63
CA ILE A 448 12.70 12.94 -16.71
C ILE A 448 12.73 14.39 -17.23
N ARG A 449 11.98 14.68 -18.29
CA ARG A 449 11.85 16.02 -18.91
C ARG A 449 10.41 16.50 -18.83
N GLY A 450 10.19 17.81 -18.94
CA GLY A 450 8.84 18.40 -18.86
C GLY A 450 8.32 18.66 -17.44
N GLY A 451 9.04 18.25 -16.38
CA GLY A 451 8.61 18.48 -14.98
C GLY A 451 8.46 19.95 -14.57
N HIS A 452 9.01 20.90 -15.33
CA HIS A 452 8.85 22.34 -15.12
C HIS A 452 7.51 22.88 -15.64
N LEU A 453 6.78 22.11 -16.46
CA LEU A 453 5.46 22.49 -16.99
C LEU A 453 4.36 22.43 -15.91
N VAL A 454 4.64 21.76 -14.79
CA VAL A 454 3.71 21.61 -13.66
C VAL A 454 4.22 22.38 -12.44
N GLY A 455 3.38 23.25 -11.88
CA GLY A 455 3.70 24.05 -10.70
C GLY A 455 3.79 23.22 -9.42
N GLU A 456 2.97 22.19 -9.30
CA GLU A 456 2.92 21.29 -8.15
C GLU A 456 2.64 19.86 -8.61
N VAL A 457 3.20 18.87 -7.90
CA VAL A 457 2.83 17.45 -8.07
C VAL A 457 2.32 16.95 -6.74
N VAL A 458 1.13 16.36 -6.75
CA VAL A 458 0.43 15.91 -5.56
C VAL A 458 0.07 14.45 -5.71
N MET A 459 0.42 13.65 -4.72
CA MET A 459 -0.01 12.26 -4.59
C MET A 459 -1.24 12.19 -3.69
N VAL A 460 -2.31 11.57 -4.20
CA VAL A 460 -3.59 11.35 -3.52
C VAL A 460 -3.79 9.84 -3.33
N ASP A 461 -3.14 9.32 -2.30
CA ASP A 461 -3.18 7.90 -1.92
C ASP A 461 -4.26 7.60 -0.86
N GLN A 462 -4.46 6.32 -0.55
CA GLN A 462 -5.38 5.85 0.49
C GLN A 462 -4.79 5.94 1.91
N SER A 463 -3.60 6.52 2.08
CA SER A 463 -2.99 6.63 3.40
C SER A 463 -3.87 7.46 4.35
N PRO A 464 -4.03 7.06 5.63
CA PRO A 464 -4.87 7.80 6.56
C PRO A 464 -4.41 9.25 6.69
N ILE A 465 -5.32 10.22 6.52
CA ILE A 465 -4.99 11.66 6.60
C ILE A 465 -4.50 12.03 8.00
N GLY A 466 -5.10 11.42 9.03
CA GLY A 466 -4.80 11.71 10.43
C GLY A 466 -4.77 10.44 11.26
N ARG A 467 -3.73 10.29 12.09
CA ARG A 467 -3.62 9.19 13.08
C ARG A 467 -4.31 9.51 14.41
N THR A 468 -4.83 10.72 14.55
CA THR A 468 -5.41 11.23 15.80
C THR A 468 -6.85 11.69 15.57
N PRO A 469 -7.75 11.55 16.56
CA PRO A 469 -9.15 11.93 16.42
C PRO A 469 -9.40 13.45 16.37
N ARG A 470 -8.35 14.26 16.50
CA ARG A 470 -8.43 15.72 16.57
C ARG A 470 -8.75 16.39 15.23
N ALA A 471 -8.26 15.83 14.13
CA ALA A 471 -8.56 16.36 12.81
C ALA A 471 -9.95 15.88 12.35
N ASN A 472 -10.64 16.69 11.56
CA ASN A 472 -11.95 16.36 10.99
C ASN A 472 -12.14 17.01 9.59
N PRO A 473 -13.16 16.63 8.81
CA PRO A 473 -13.38 17.15 7.46
C PRO A 473 -13.41 18.68 7.39
N VAL A 474 -14.12 19.33 8.33
CA VAL A 474 -14.33 20.78 8.31
C VAL A 474 -13.05 21.59 8.57
N THR A 475 -12.12 21.05 9.38
CA THR A 475 -10.80 21.67 9.56
C THR A 475 -9.88 21.39 8.37
N TYR A 476 -10.01 20.22 7.75
CA TYR A 476 -9.19 19.83 6.62
C TYR A 476 -9.46 20.69 5.37
N VAL A 477 -10.73 20.91 5.02
CA VAL A 477 -11.13 21.80 3.91
C VAL A 477 -11.13 23.29 4.28
N LYS A 478 -10.70 23.63 5.51
CA LYS A 478 -10.62 25.00 6.03
C LYS A 478 -11.95 25.77 6.09
N ALA A 479 -13.09 25.07 6.04
CA ALA A 479 -14.42 25.68 6.24
C ALA A 479 -14.64 26.14 7.69
N TYR A 480 -13.93 25.53 8.64
CA TYR A 480 -14.11 25.77 10.07
C TYR A 480 -13.82 27.23 10.49
N ASP A 481 -12.92 27.92 9.78
CA ASP A 481 -12.61 29.33 10.07
C ASP A 481 -13.81 30.25 9.82
N GLY A 482 -14.62 29.94 8.80
CA GLY A 482 -15.87 30.66 8.52
C GLY A 482 -16.88 30.44 9.64
N ILE A 483 -17.08 29.18 10.04
CA ILE A 483 -18.02 28.79 11.11
C ILE A 483 -17.63 29.45 12.44
N ARG A 484 -16.36 29.42 12.83
CA ARG A 484 -15.90 30.05 14.08
C ARG A 484 -16.10 31.56 14.11
N LYS A 485 -15.92 32.23 12.96
CA LYS A 485 -16.17 33.67 12.84
C LYS A 485 -17.66 33.98 12.94
N LEU A 486 -18.52 33.13 12.38
CA LEU A 486 -19.97 33.25 12.48
C LEU A 486 -20.44 33.16 13.94
N PHE A 487 -20.02 32.13 14.67
CA PHE A 487 -20.36 31.98 16.10
C PHE A 487 -19.80 33.12 16.96
N ALA A 488 -18.60 33.61 16.68
CA ALA A 488 -18.05 34.78 17.37
C ALA A 488 -18.79 36.09 17.07
N ALA A 489 -19.57 36.14 15.99
CA ALA A 489 -20.34 37.32 15.61
C ALA A 489 -21.74 37.38 16.25
N THR A 490 -22.21 36.32 16.93
CA THR A 490 -23.50 36.30 17.62
C THR A 490 -23.51 37.25 18.82
N GLU A 491 -24.70 37.73 19.19
CA GLU A 491 -24.88 38.67 20.31
C GLU A 491 -24.39 38.07 21.63
N ALA A 492 -24.81 36.84 21.94
CA ALA A 492 -24.38 36.11 23.14
C ALA A 492 -22.85 35.91 23.23
N ALA A 493 -22.18 35.68 22.09
CA ALA A 493 -20.72 35.58 22.07
C ALA A 493 -20.04 36.93 22.35
N ARG A 494 -20.58 38.02 21.78
CA ARG A 494 -20.03 39.37 21.96
C ARG A 494 -20.16 39.87 23.39
N GLU A 495 -21.30 39.63 24.03
CA GLU A 495 -21.51 39.98 25.45
C GLU A 495 -20.49 39.30 26.37
N ARG A 496 -20.10 38.07 26.04
CA ARG A 496 -19.12 37.26 26.78
C ARG A 496 -17.67 37.49 26.34
N SER A 497 -17.43 38.41 25.41
CA SER A 497 -16.11 38.65 24.80
C SER A 497 -15.48 37.40 24.19
N PHE A 498 -16.30 36.47 23.70
CA PHE A 498 -15.82 35.28 23.00
C PHE A 498 -15.34 35.65 21.61
N THR A 499 -14.24 35.01 21.20
CA THR A 499 -13.62 35.22 19.89
C THR A 499 -13.69 33.95 19.07
N ALA A 500 -13.34 34.02 17.78
CA ALA A 500 -13.22 32.82 16.95
C ALA A 500 -12.22 31.78 17.53
N SER A 501 -11.27 32.20 18.38
CA SER A 501 -10.37 31.27 19.07
C SER A 501 -11.08 30.47 20.17
N THR A 502 -12.08 31.05 20.85
CA THR A 502 -12.89 30.38 21.87
C THR A 502 -13.66 29.21 21.27
N PHE A 503 -14.20 29.41 20.07
CA PHE A 503 -14.92 28.40 19.29
C PHE A 503 -13.99 27.40 18.57
N SER A 504 -12.72 27.28 18.95
CA SER A 504 -11.79 26.31 18.37
C SER A 504 -11.48 25.20 19.35
N PHE A 505 -11.83 23.96 19.01
CA PHE A 505 -11.41 22.79 19.79
C PHE A 505 -9.89 22.57 19.76
N ASN A 506 -9.16 23.29 18.89
CA ASN A 506 -7.70 23.23 18.83
C ASN A 506 -6.99 24.23 19.74
N ALA A 507 -7.66 25.26 20.22
CA ALA A 507 -7.06 26.32 21.04
C ALA A 507 -7.47 26.17 22.51
N ALA A 508 -6.55 26.52 23.42
CA ALA A 508 -6.90 26.69 24.82
C ALA A 508 -7.86 27.89 24.98
N GLY A 509 -8.84 27.76 25.87
CA GLY A 509 -9.87 28.79 26.10
C GLY A 509 -11.27 28.20 26.16
N GLY A 510 -11.78 27.68 25.04
CA GLY A 510 -13.15 27.14 24.96
C GLY A 510 -13.27 25.62 24.79
N ARG A 511 -12.17 24.91 24.54
CA ARG A 511 -12.16 23.45 24.45
C ARG A 511 -12.30 22.77 25.82
N CYS A 512 -12.81 21.55 25.85
CA CYS A 512 -12.76 20.68 27.03
C CYS A 512 -11.29 20.36 27.38
N GLU A 513 -10.92 20.49 28.65
CA GLU A 513 -9.52 20.31 29.09
C GLU A 513 -9.17 18.83 29.33
N THR A 514 -10.13 18.00 29.73
CA THR A 514 -9.89 16.55 29.92
C THR A 514 -9.48 15.88 28.62
N CYS A 515 -10.26 16.06 27.55
CA CYS A 515 -9.91 15.52 26.23
C CYS A 515 -9.03 16.45 25.38
N GLN A 516 -8.70 17.64 25.89
CA GLN A 516 -7.98 18.69 25.14
C GLN A 516 -8.60 19.01 23.77
N GLY A 517 -9.93 18.90 23.66
CA GLY A 517 -10.70 19.13 22.44
C GLY A 517 -10.72 17.98 21.43
N SER A 518 -10.20 16.78 21.76
CA SER A 518 -10.34 15.60 20.90
C SER A 518 -11.78 15.06 20.87
N GLY A 519 -12.50 15.20 21.99
CA GLY A 519 -13.78 14.52 22.24
C GLY A 519 -13.63 13.05 22.66
N PHE A 520 -12.41 12.51 22.66
CA PHE A 520 -12.11 11.10 22.95
C PHE A 520 -10.87 10.95 23.83
N GLU A 521 -10.89 9.98 24.72
CA GLU A 521 -9.73 9.51 25.46
C GLU A 521 -9.19 8.23 24.82
N LYS A 522 -7.86 8.13 24.72
CA LYS A 522 -7.19 6.96 24.20
C LYS A 522 -6.91 6.00 25.36
N VAL A 523 -7.49 4.80 25.30
CA VAL A 523 -7.22 3.71 26.24
C VAL A 523 -6.25 2.74 25.58
N GLU A 524 -5.04 2.62 26.14
CA GLU A 524 -4.02 1.71 25.62
C GLU A 524 -4.32 0.26 26.02
N MET A 525 -4.32 -0.64 25.03
CA MET A 525 -4.61 -2.06 25.20
C MET A 525 -3.34 -2.87 24.97
N GLN A 526 -3.11 -3.94 25.75
CA GLN A 526 -1.84 -4.68 25.68
C GLN A 526 -1.71 -5.63 24.48
N PHE A 527 -2.82 -6.19 24.00
CA PHE A 527 -2.85 -7.23 22.95
C PHE A 527 -3.82 -6.91 21.80
N LEU A 528 -4.54 -5.81 21.91
CA LEU A 528 -5.51 -5.33 20.92
C LEU A 528 -5.12 -3.92 20.48
N SER A 529 -5.67 -3.47 19.36
CA SER A 529 -5.54 -2.08 18.95
C SER A 529 -6.12 -1.15 20.01
N ASP A 530 -5.44 -0.03 20.26
CA ASP A 530 -5.88 1.00 21.20
C ASP A 530 -7.31 1.45 20.90
N ILE A 531 -8.10 1.67 21.95
CA ILE A 531 -9.52 2.03 21.84
C ILE A 531 -9.68 3.51 22.16
N PHE A 532 -10.48 4.20 21.36
CA PHE A 532 -10.89 5.58 21.65
C PHE A 532 -12.27 5.56 22.29
N VAL A 533 -12.36 6.05 23.52
CA VAL A 533 -13.61 6.14 24.27
C VAL A 533 -14.07 7.59 24.29
N THR A 534 -15.37 7.83 24.15
CA THR A 534 -15.96 9.18 24.25
C THR A 534 -15.57 9.82 25.59
N CYS A 535 -15.16 11.09 25.57
CA CYS A 535 -14.75 11.80 26.78
C CYS A 535 -15.92 11.91 27.76
N PRO A 536 -15.76 11.49 29.03
CA PRO A 536 -16.84 11.51 30.02
C PRO A 536 -17.20 12.92 30.49
N GLU A 537 -16.31 13.92 30.35
CA GLU A 537 -16.56 15.29 30.79
C GLU A 537 -17.45 16.06 29.80
N CYS A 538 -17.17 15.95 28.50
CA CYS A 538 -17.88 16.71 27.47
C CYS A 538 -18.82 15.87 26.61
N ASP A 539 -18.96 14.56 26.89
CA ASP A 539 -19.70 13.59 26.09
C ASP A 539 -19.43 13.69 24.58
N GLY A 540 -18.14 13.87 24.22
CA GLY A 540 -17.71 14.02 22.83
C GLY A 540 -17.94 15.40 22.20
N ALA A 541 -18.57 16.36 22.88
CA ALA A 541 -18.85 17.71 22.36
C ALA A 541 -17.60 18.56 22.08
N ARG A 542 -16.45 18.23 22.70
CA ARG A 542 -15.12 18.89 22.55
C ARG A 542 -14.98 20.27 23.18
N PHE A 543 -16.05 20.86 23.68
CA PHE A 543 -16.06 22.21 24.27
C PHE A 543 -16.46 22.20 25.75
N ARG A 544 -16.22 23.32 26.42
CA ARG A 544 -16.75 23.59 27.77
C ARG A 544 -18.23 23.98 27.68
N GLN A 545 -18.97 23.74 28.75
CA GLN A 545 -20.40 24.07 28.86
C GLN A 545 -20.70 25.53 28.47
N GLU A 546 -19.88 26.48 28.94
CA GLU A 546 -20.04 27.93 28.70
C GLU A 546 -20.02 28.31 27.21
N VAL A 547 -19.31 27.53 26.38
CA VAL A 547 -19.24 27.74 24.92
C VAL A 547 -20.47 27.17 24.24
N LEU A 548 -21.00 26.05 24.76
CA LEU A 548 -22.19 25.39 24.23
C LEU A 548 -23.47 26.16 24.54
N GLU A 549 -23.44 27.14 25.44
CA GLU A 549 -24.57 28.06 25.65
C GLU A 549 -24.77 29.08 24.51
N VAL A 550 -23.76 29.27 23.64
CA VAL A 550 -23.90 30.14 22.47
C VAL A 550 -24.44 29.33 21.30
N THR A 551 -25.59 29.76 20.78
CA THR A 551 -26.24 29.16 19.63
C THR A 551 -26.24 30.09 18.41
N TYR A 552 -26.34 29.49 17.23
CA TYR A 552 -26.67 30.13 15.97
C TYR A 552 -27.82 29.33 15.36
N GLU A 553 -28.96 29.97 15.07
CA GLU A 553 -30.19 29.30 14.61
C GLU A 553 -30.56 28.09 15.49
N ASP A 554 -30.56 28.30 16.82
CA ASP A 554 -30.86 27.29 17.86
C ASP A 554 -29.91 26.08 17.90
N GLN A 555 -28.80 26.10 17.15
CA GLN A 555 -27.77 25.05 17.15
C GLN A 555 -26.50 25.53 17.85
N THR A 556 -25.93 24.71 18.72
CA THR A 556 -24.60 24.97 19.29
C THR A 556 -23.50 24.67 18.28
N ILE A 557 -22.27 25.09 18.56
CA ILE A 557 -21.13 24.71 17.70
C ILE A 557 -20.88 23.20 17.69
N ALA A 558 -21.23 22.48 18.76
CA ALA A 558 -21.12 21.03 18.79
C ALA A 558 -22.17 20.38 17.87
N ASP A 559 -23.39 20.90 17.85
CA ASP A 559 -24.46 20.39 16.98
C ASP A 559 -24.15 20.64 15.51
N VAL A 560 -23.63 21.83 15.17
CA VAL A 560 -23.13 22.14 13.82
C VAL A 560 -22.06 21.15 13.37
N LEU A 561 -21.18 20.71 14.27
CA LEU A 561 -20.18 19.69 13.94
C LEU A 561 -20.78 18.29 13.72
N GLN A 562 -22.01 18.04 14.18
CA GLN A 562 -22.72 16.78 13.92
C GLN A 562 -23.51 16.79 12.60
N LEU A 563 -23.73 17.96 11.99
CA LEU A 563 -24.37 18.03 10.67
C LEU A 563 -23.56 17.26 9.63
N THR A 564 -24.28 16.58 8.74
CA THR A 564 -23.72 16.04 7.50
C THR A 564 -23.32 17.18 6.58
N VAL A 565 -22.43 16.92 5.62
CA VAL A 565 -22.04 17.92 4.61
C VAL A 565 -23.26 18.45 3.84
N ALA A 566 -24.22 17.58 3.48
CA ALA A 566 -25.46 17.96 2.81
C ALA A 566 -26.32 18.92 3.65
N GLU A 567 -26.51 18.60 4.93
CA GLU A 567 -27.25 19.46 5.87
C GLU A 567 -26.53 20.79 6.08
N ALA A 568 -25.21 20.76 6.25
CA ALA A 568 -24.41 21.96 6.45
C ALA A 568 -24.44 22.90 5.23
N LEU A 569 -24.46 22.36 4.00
CA LEU A 569 -24.62 23.17 2.79
C LEU A 569 -25.96 23.90 2.75
N THR A 570 -27.01 23.27 3.28
CA THR A 570 -28.35 23.86 3.39
C THR A 570 -28.40 24.88 4.55
N PHE A 571 -27.84 24.52 5.70
CA PHE A 571 -27.80 25.36 6.91
C PHE A 571 -26.98 26.65 6.71
N PHE A 572 -25.92 26.61 5.88
CA PHE A 572 -25.07 27.76 5.59
C PHE A 572 -25.33 28.38 4.21
N GLU A 573 -26.50 28.20 3.60
CA GLU A 573 -26.81 28.69 2.25
C GLU A 573 -26.47 30.18 2.06
N ASP A 574 -26.75 31.01 3.07
CA ASP A 574 -26.48 32.45 3.07
C ASP A 574 -25.00 32.85 3.30
N TYR A 575 -24.09 31.88 3.50
CA TYR A 575 -22.67 32.12 3.78
C TYR A 575 -21.75 31.50 2.70
N PRO A 576 -21.51 32.22 1.59
CA PRO A 576 -20.69 31.73 0.47
C PRO A 576 -19.29 31.25 0.86
N ALA A 577 -18.68 31.86 1.88
CA ALA A 577 -17.35 31.48 2.35
C ALA A 577 -17.31 30.07 2.98
N ILE A 578 -18.41 29.61 3.57
CA ILE A 578 -18.54 28.28 4.17
C ILE A 578 -18.98 27.29 3.09
N THR A 579 -20.02 27.62 2.32
CA THR A 579 -20.56 26.72 1.29
C THR A 579 -19.56 26.45 0.17
N SER A 580 -18.79 27.44 -0.28
CA SER A 580 -17.73 27.22 -1.28
C SER A 580 -16.62 26.28 -0.81
N ALA A 581 -16.34 26.23 0.49
CA ALA A 581 -15.36 25.32 1.08
C ALA A 581 -15.92 23.91 1.29
N LEU A 582 -17.22 23.77 1.57
CA LEU A 582 -17.90 22.48 1.78
C LEU A 582 -18.37 21.81 0.48
N LYS A 583 -18.74 22.59 -0.54
CA LYS A 583 -19.33 22.08 -1.80
C LYS A 583 -18.48 20.98 -2.46
N PRO A 584 -17.13 21.08 -2.51
CA PRO A 584 -16.32 20.02 -3.09
C PRO A 584 -16.47 18.66 -2.39
N LEU A 585 -16.80 18.63 -1.09
CA LEU A 585 -17.06 17.37 -0.37
C LEU A 585 -18.29 16.65 -0.92
N GLU A 586 -19.37 17.38 -1.22
CA GLU A 586 -20.55 16.81 -1.86
C GLU A 586 -20.24 16.33 -3.28
N GLU A 587 -19.46 17.11 -4.05
CA GLU A 587 -19.09 16.79 -5.43
C GLU A 587 -18.29 15.48 -5.54
N VAL A 588 -17.42 15.19 -4.56
CA VAL A 588 -16.70 13.91 -4.48
C VAL A 588 -17.53 12.79 -3.84
N GLY A 589 -18.79 13.03 -3.50
CA GLY A 589 -19.70 12.03 -2.92
C GLY A 589 -19.55 11.79 -1.41
N LEU A 590 -18.98 12.74 -0.68
CA LEU A 590 -18.88 12.73 0.79
C LEU A 590 -20.01 13.55 1.44
N ASP A 591 -21.17 13.66 0.82
CA ASP A 591 -22.28 14.46 1.32
C ASP A 591 -22.87 13.93 2.64
N TYR A 592 -22.62 12.65 2.95
CA TYR A 592 -23.12 11.96 4.14
C TYR A 592 -22.19 12.04 5.36
N ILE A 593 -20.94 12.47 5.22
CA ILE A 593 -20.00 12.52 6.36
C ILE A 593 -20.34 13.69 7.27
N ARG A 594 -20.14 13.52 8.59
CA ARG A 594 -20.33 14.63 9.54
C ARG A 594 -19.14 15.57 9.53
N LEU A 595 -19.38 16.88 9.66
CA LEU A 595 -18.32 17.91 9.66
C LEU A 595 -17.24 17.66 10.73
N GLY A 596 -17.66 17.20 11.90
CA GLY A 596 -16.85 16.93 13.07
C GLY A 596 -16.27 15.51 13.14
N GLN A 597 -16.60 14.62 12.20
CA GLN A 597 -16.18 13.23 12.22
C GLN A 597 -14.65 13.12 12.32
N PRO A 598 -14.10 12.34 13.28
CA PRO A 598 -12.65 12.14 13.38
C PRO A 598 -12.05 11.55 12.09
N LEU A 599 -10.94 12.11 11.59
CA LEU A 599 -10.34 11.60 10.34
C LEU A 599 -9.79 10.18 10.44
N ASN A 600 -9.47 9.70 11.64
CA ASN A 600 -8.98 8.34 11.86
C ASN A 600 -10.09 7.27 11.78
N THR A 601 -11.36 7.66 11.72
CA THR A 601 -12.48 6.74 11.51
C THR A 601 -12.95 6.69 10.06
N LEU A 602 -12.35 7.51 9.18
CA LEU A 602 -12.66 7.48 7.75
C LEU A 602 -12.05 6.24 7.10
N SER A 603 -12.76 5.68 6.12
CA SER A 603 -12.22 4.64 5.26
C SER A 603 -11.07 5.17 4.39
N GLY A 604 -10.30 4.27 3.77
CA GLY A 604 -9.24 4.64 2.82
C GLY A 604 -9.78 5.48 1.66
N GLY A 605 -10.89 5.05 1.05
CA GLY A 605 -11.57 5.78 -0.03
C GLY A 605 -12.21 7.11 0.42
N GLU A 606 -12.73 7.20 1.65
CA GLU A 606 -13.19 8.49 2.21
C GLU A 606 -12.04 9.47 2.43
N SER A 607 -10.91 8.97 2.97
CA SER A 607 -9.70 9.77 3.16
C SER A 607 -9.16 10.28 1.82
N GLN A 608 -9.16 9.44 0.79
CA GLN A 608 -8.71 9.83 -0.54
C GLN A 608 -9.61 10.89 -1.17
N ARG A 609 -10.94 10.72 -1.09
CA ARG A 609 -11.91 11.71 -1.58
C ARG A 609 -11.84 13.04 -0.82
N LEU A 610 -11.55 13.01 0.48
CA LEU A 610 -11.34 14.22 1.26
C LEU A 610 -10.06 14.98 0.83
N LYS A 611 -8.97 14.27 0.53
CA LYS A 611 -7.76 14.86 -0.08
C LYS A 611 -8.10 15.50 -1.42
N LEU A 612 -8.80 14.78 -2.30
CA LEU A 612 -9.27 15.28 -3.60
C LEU A 612 -10.06 16.59 -3.46
N ALA A 613 -11.08 16.61 -2.59
CA ALA A 613 -11.92 17.78 -2.36
C ALA A 613 -11.11 19.01 -1.91
N SER A 614 -10.06 18.82 -1.11
CA SER A 614 -9.20 19.93 -0.67
C SER A 614 -8.46 20.59 -1.84
N HIS A 615 -8.07 19.84 -2.87
CA HIS A 615 -7.39 20.38 -4.05
C HIS A 615 -8.35 21.11 -5.00
N MET A 616 -9.63 20.74 -5.03
CA MET A 616 -10.66 21.44 -5.81
C MET A 616 -10.96 22.86 -5.29
N THR A 617 -10.61 23.17 -4.03
CA THR A 617 -10.79 24.51 -3.45
C THR A 617 -9.67 25.49 -3.80
N LEU A 618 -8.50 25.00 -4.25
CA LEU A 618 -7.30 25.81 -4.39
C LEU A 618 -7.28 26.60 -5.72
N ARG A 619 -7.56 27.91 -5.65
CA ARG A 619 -7.51 28.83 -6.80
C ARG A 619 -6.26 29.72 -6.79
N ASP A 620 -5.08 29.12 -6.81
CA ASP A 620 -3.80 29.86 -6.88
C ASP A 620 -3.21 29.94 -8.30
N GLY A 621 -3.95 29.50 -9.32
CA GLY A 621 -3.57 29.61 -10.74
C GLY A 621 -2.43 28.69 -11.17
N LYS A 622 -2.01 27.73 -10.34
CA LYS A 622 -0.93 26.80 -10.68
C LYS A 622 -1.48 25.54 -11.33
N ALA A 623 -0.95 25.17 -12.49
CA ALA A 623 -1.17 23.86 -13.08
C ALA A 623 -0.57 22.77 -12.18
N ARG A 624 -1.38 21.78 -11.80
CA ARG A 624 -0.97 20.68 -10.91
C ARG A 624 -1.01 19.35 -11.65
N LEU A 625 -0.08 18.47 -11.32
CA LEU A 625 -0.17 17.04 -11.63
C LEU A 625 -0.72 16.31 -10.41
N LEU A 626 -1.96 15.83 -10.49
CA LEU A 626 -2.64 15.08 -9.44
C LEU A 626 -2.54 13.60 -9.77
N ILE A 627 -1.88 12.84 -8.91
CA ILE A 627 -1.65 11.39 -9.07
C ILE A 627 -2.54 10.66 -8.06
N PHE A 628 -3.36 9.72 -8.54
CA PHE A 628 -4.25 8.90 -7.72
C PHE A 628 -3.85 7.43 -7.84
N ASP A 629 -3.81 6.75 -6.70
CA ASP A 629 -3.55 5.32 -6.61
C ASP A 629 -4.86 4.61 -6.24
N GLU A 630 -5.40 3.82 -7.18
CA GLU A 630 -6.66 3.05 -7.07
C GLU A 630 -7.81 3.83 -6.40
N PRO A 631 -8.26 4.97 -6.98
CA PRO A 631 -9.27 5.81 -6.35
C PRO A 631 -10.68 5.21 -6.33
N THR A 632 -10.92 4.07 -6.98
CA THR A 632 -12.22 3.39 -6.95
C THR A 632 -12.32 2.26 -5.94
N THR A 633 -11.28 2.00 -5.14
CA THR A 633 -11.36 1.03 -4.04
C THR A 633 -12.53 1.37 -3.11
N GLY A 634 -13.42 0.40 -2.91
CA GLY A 634 -14.64 0.52 -2.12
C GLY A 634 -15.64 1.56 -2.59
N LEU A 635 -15.64 1.90 -3.89
CA LEU A 635 -16.65 2.77 -4.47
C LEU A 635 -17.68 1.98 -5.28
N HIS A 636 -18.94 2.19 -4.93
CA HIS A 636 -20.06 1.77 -5.76
C HIS A 636 -20.08 2.55 -7.10
N PHE A 637 -20.69 1.99 -8.15
CA PHE A 637 -20.74 2.59 -9.50
C PHE A 637 -21.17 4.07 -9.54
N GLU A 638 -22.17 4.44 -8.72
CA GLU A 638 -22.63 5.82 -8.63
C GLU A 638 -21.57 6.78 -8.05
N ASP A 639 -20.74 6.30 -7.13
CA ASP A 639 -19.66 7.09 -6.55
C ASP A 639 -18.48 7.20 -7.52
N ILE A 640 -18.22 6.16 -8.33
CA ILE A 640 -17.28 6.25 -9.46
C ILE A 640 -17.74 7.34 -10.45
N ARG A 641 -19.04 7.39 -10.78
CA ARG A 641 -19.59 8.43 -11.65
C ARG A 641 -19.36 9.84 -11.08
N LYS A 642 -19.56 10.04 -9.77
CA LYS A 642 -19.29 11.33 -9.11
C LYS A 642 -17.80 11.67 -9.13
N LEU A 643 -16.94 10.69 -8.84
CA LEU A 643 -15.48 10.84 -8.87
C LEU A 643 -14.98 11.27 -10.26
N LEU A 644 -15.47 10.66 -11.33
CA LEU A 644 -15.15 11.05 -12.70
C LEU A 644 -15.56 12.51 -12.99
N GLY A 645 -16.73 12.94 -12.52
CA GLY A 645 -17.14 14.35 -12.61
C GLY A 645 -16.22 15.30 -11.84
N ALA A 646 -15.66 14.86 -10.71
CA ALA A 646 -14.65 15.64 -9.98
C ALA A 646 -13.33 15.73 -10.75
N PHE A 647 -12.91 14.66 -11.45
CA PHE A 647 -11.73 14.69 -12.33
C PHE A 647 -11.93 15.64 -13.51
N GLU A 648 -13.09 15.60 -14.18
CA GLU A 648 -13.42 16.55 -15.25
C GLU A 648 -13.28 18.00 -14.79
N ARG A 649 -13.80 18.32 -13.60
CA ARG A 649 -13.68 19.66 -13.03
C ARG A 649 -12.24 20.09 -12.74
N LEU A 650 -11.36 19.16 -12.36
CA LEU A 650 -9.93 19.45 -12.19
C LEU A 650 -9.26 19.70 -13.54
N LEU A 651 -9.59 18.92 -14.56
CA LEU A 651 -9.08 19.10 -15.93
C LEU A 651 -9.51 20.45 -16.50
N ASP A 652 -10.76 20.85 -16.29
CA ASP A 652 -11.30 22.15 -16.72
C ASP A 652 -10.61 23.34 -16.02
N GLN A 653 -9.95 23.11 -14.88
CA GLN A 653 -9.11 24.10 -14.19
C GLN A 653 -7.66 24.13 -14.71
N GLY A 654 -7.33 23.35 -15.74
CA GLY A 654 -5.97 23.23 -16.29
C GLY A 654 -5.06 22.35 -15.45
N HIS A 655 -5.61 21.38 -14.71
CA HIS A 655 -4.81 20.38 -14.00
C HIS A 655 -4.65 19.12 -14.85
N SER A 656 -3.63 18.32 -14.56
CA SER A 656 -3.40 17.01 -15.17
C SER A 656 -3.74 15.93 -14.15
N VAL A 657 -4.50 14.91 -14.56
CA VAL A 657 -4.96 13.84 -13.68
C VAL A 657 -4.34 12.53 -14.14
N VAL A 658 -3.58 11.87 -13.26
CA VAL A 658 -2.97 10.56 -13.52
C VAL A 658 -3.55 9.58 -12.53
N VAL A 659 -4.11 8.47 -13.00
CA VAL A 659 -4.77 7.49 -12.16
C VAL A 659 -4.16 6.11 -12.42
N ILE A 660 -3.72 5.43 -11.37
CA ILE A 660 -3.41 4.00 -11.42
C ILE A 660 -4.72 3.26 -11.17
N GLU A 661 -5.19 2.48 -12.14
CA GLU A 661 -6.48 1.78 -12.02
C GLU A 661 -6.51 0.43 -12.73
N HIS A 662 -7.43 -0.40 -12.25
CA HIS A 662 -7.88 -1.66 -12.80
C HIS A 662 -9.37 -1.63 -13.19
N ASN A 663 -10.14 -0.69 -12.66
CA ASN A 663 -11.57 -0.55 -12.91
C ASN A 663 -11.86 -0.04 -14.32
N LEU A 664 -12.53 -0.88 -15.12
CA LEU A 664 -12.82 -0.62 -16.53
C LEU A 664 -13.74 0.60 -16.75
N GLU A 665 -14.59 0.96 -15.78
CA GLU A 665 -15.43 2.16 -15.85
C GLU A 665 -14.61 3.46 -15.83
N VAL A 666 -13.49 3.46 -15.09
CA VAL A 666 -12.56 4.58 -15.04
C VAL A 666 -11.67 4.58 -16.26
N ILE A 667 -11.14 3.40 -16.63
CA ILE A 667 -10.23 3.24 -17.76
C ILE A 667 -10.90 3.66 -19.08
N LYS A 668 -12.16 3.27 -19.32
CA LYS A 668 -12.90 3.68 -20.53
C LYS A 668 -13.15 5.19 -20.61
N SER A 669 -13.12 5.87 -19.47
CA SER A 669 -13.35 7.31 -19.36
C SER A 669 -12.08 8.14 -19.53
N ALA A 670 -10.89 7.50 -19.57
CA ALA A 670 -9.61 8.17 -19.72
C ALA A 670 -9.41 8.79 -21.11
N ASP A 671 -8.70 9.91 -21.18
CA ASP A 671 -8.28 10.48 -22.47
C ASP A 671 -7.09 9.70 -23.05
N TYR A 672 -6.21 9.17 -22.19
CA TYR A 672 -5.01 8.45 -22.56
C TYR A 672 -4.71 7.30 -21.59
N ILE A 673 -4.18 6.19 -22.10
CA ILE A 673 -3.81 5.00 -21.32
C ILE A 673 -2.33 4.70 -21.52
N ILE A 674 -1.68 4.29 -20.44
CA ILE A 674 -0.34 3.70 -20.42
C ILE A 674 -0.49 2.28 -19.85
N ASP A 675 -0.37 1.26 -20.70
CA ASP A 675 -0.53 -0.14 -20.28
C ASP A 675 0.81 -0.84 -20.05
N LEU A 676 1.02 -1.37 -18.85
CA LEU A 676 2.24 -2.07 -18.44
C LEU A 676 2.04 -3.58 -18.30
N GLY A 677 3.04 -4.36 -18.69
CA GLY A 677 2.96 -5.81 -18.61
C GLY A 677 4.08 -6.50 -19.39
N PRO A 678 3.79 -7.59 -20.13
CA PRO A 678 2.47 -8.23 -20.28
C PRO A 678 2.02 -8.98 -19.01
N GLU A 679 2.97 -9.39 -18.16
CA GLU A 679 2.71 -10.08 -16.89
C GLU A 679 3.14 -9.27 -15.67
N GLY A 680 3.01 -9.85 -14.47
CA GLY A 680 3.56 -9.31 -13.23
C GLY A 680 5.00 -9.81 -12.95
N GLY A 681 5.72 -9.13 -12.05
CA GLY A 681 7.07 -9.54 -11.63
C GLY A 681 8.11 -9.44 -12.74
N GLU A 682 9.05 -10.37 -12.77
CA GLU A 682 10.15 -10.42 -13.76
C GLU A 682 9.66 -10.53 -15.21
N ALA A 683 8.50 -11.17 -15.43
CA ALA A 683 7.89 -11.27 -16.74
C ALA A 683 7.22 -9.95 -17.18
N GLY A 684 7.00 -9.02 -16.26
CA GLY A 684 6.40 -7.70 -16.48
C GLY A 684 7.40 -6.59 -16.78
N GLY A 685 6.99 -5.36 -16.43
CA GLY A 685 7.85 -4.18 -16.46
C GLY A 685 8.13 -3.59 -17.82
N ALA A 686 7.46 -4.05 -18.88
CA ALA A 686 7.52 -3.44 -20.21
C ALA A 686 6.28 -2.59 -20.49
N LEU A 687 6.44 -1.57 -21.34
CA LEU A 687 5.32 -0.86 -21.94
C LEU A 687 4.70 -1.76 -23.01
N VAL A 688 3.43 -2.14 -22.85
CA VAL A 688 2.71 -2.98 -23.82
C VAL A 688 2.15 -2.11 -24.94
N VAL A 689 1.41 -1.06 -24.57
CA VAL A 689 0.80 -0.11 -25.49
C VAL A 689 0.50 1.20 -24.76
N CYS A 690 0.48 2.32 -25.49
CA CYS A 690 -0.06 3.58 -25.00
C CYS A 690 -0.86 4.26 -26.10
N GLY A 691 -1.86 5.05 -25.72
CA GLY A 691 -2.79 5.69 -26.66
C GLY A 691 -4.15 5.95 -26.02
N THR A 692 -5.13 6.27 -26.84
CA THR A 692 -6.54 6.34 -26.44
C THR A 692 -7.07 4.96 -26.00
N PRO A 693 -8.14 4.89 -25.19
CA PRO A 693 -8.82 3.63 -24.88
C PRO A 693 -9.16 2.79 -26.11
N GLU A 694 -9.54 3.42 -27.21
CA GLU A 694 -9.85 2.74 -28.47
C GLU A 694 -8.60 2.09 -29.08
N GLU A 695 -7.46 2.80 -29.11
CA GLU A 695 -6.17 2.26 -29.59
C GLU A 695 -5.66 1.12 -28.71
N VAL A 696 -5.77 1.25 -27.38
CA VAL A 696 -5.38 0.18 -26.44
C VAL A 696 -6.28 -1.04 -26.63
N SER A 697 -7.59 -0.86 -26.84
CA SER A 697 -8.53 -1.96 -27.10
C SER A 697 -8.25 -2.73 -28.40
N ALA A 698 -7.56 -2.12 -29.36
CA ALA A 698 -7.13 -2.75 -30.60
C ALA A 698 -5.86 -3.61 -30.44
N CYS A 699 -5.10 -3.42 -29.37
CA CYS A 699 -3.86 -4.16 -29.11
C CYS A 699 -4.14 -5.55 -28.51
N GLU A 700 -3.91 -6.61 -29.28
CA GLU A 700 -4.12 -7.99 -28.82
C GLU A 700 -3.20 -8.41 -27.66
N ALA A 701 -2.01 -7.82 -27.57
CA ALA A 701 -1.06 -8.11 -26.51
C ALA A 701 -1.44 -7.48 -25.15
N SER A 702 -2.36 -6.51 -25.14
CA SER A 702 -2.82 -5.85 -23.92
C SER A 702 -3.98 -6.63 -23.30
N TYR A 703 -3.76 -7.18 -22.11
CA TYR A 703 -4.87 -7.76 -21.34
C TYR A 703 -5.92 -6.69 -21.04
N THR A 704 -5.51 -5.48 -20.66
CA THR A 704 -6.46 -4.38 -20.42
C THR A 704 -7.27 -4.08 -21.69
N GLY A 705 -6.64 -4.02 -22.86
CA GLY A 705 -7.31 -3.83 -24.14
C GLY A 705 -8.36 -4.89 -24.47
N GLN A 706 -8.08 -6.16 -24.16
CA GLN A 706 -9.01 -7.28 -24.37
C GLN A 706 -10.32 -7.10 -23.60
N PHE A 707 -10.25 -6.76 -22.30
CA PHE A 707 -11.44 -6.54 -21.46
C PHE A 707 -12.11 -5.19 -21.73
N LEU A 708 -11.32 -4.15 -22.04
CA LEU A 708 -11.83 -2.80 -22.32
C LEU A 708 -12.71 -2.76 -23.57
N ARG A 709 -12.44 -3.65 -24.54
CA ARG A 709 -13.22 -3.77 -25.78
C ARG A 709 -14.71 -3.99 -25.52
N GLU A 710 -15.04 -4.83 -24.54
CA GLU A 710 -16.44 -5.10 -24.16
C GLU A 710 -17.12 -3.81 -23.65
N TYR A 711 -16.42 -3.04 -22.82
CA TYR A 711 -16.94 -1.80 -22.23
C TYR A 711 -17.06 -0.62 -23.21
N LEU A 712 -16.30 -0.64 -24.31
CA LEU A 712 -16.32 0.41 -25.35
C LEU A 712 -17.36 0.15 -26.44
N TYR A 713 -17.50 -1.09 -26.90
CA TYR A 713 -18.25 -1.40 -28.12
C TYR A 713 -19.51 -2.24 -27.90
N GLU A 714 -19.66 -2.93 -26.77
CA GLU A 714 -20.87 -3.71 -26.51
C GLU A 714 -21.98 -2.86 -25.89
N ASP A 715 -23.24 -3.25 -26.13
CA ASP A 715 -24.37 -2.68 -25.40
C ASP A 715 -24.11 -2.83 -23.90
N PRO A 716 -24.22 -1.78 -23.07
CA PRO A 716 -24.04 -1.88 -21.62
C PRO A 716 -24.87 -2.99 -20.96
N LYS A 717 -26.02 -3.37 -21.54
CA LYS A 717 -26.83 -4.52 -21.09
C LYS A 717 -26.15 -5.86 -21.30
N THR A 718 -25.19 -5.94 -22.22
CA THR A 718 -24.38 -7.12 -22.53
C THR A 718 -23.18 -7.19 -21.59
N VAL A 719 -22.49 -6.06 -21.37
CA VAL A 719 -21.36 -5.94 -20.43
C VAL A 719 -21.75 -6.42 -19.02
N TYR A 720 -22.92 -5.99 -18.54
CA TYR A 720 -23.44 -6.41 -17.23
C TYR A 720 -24.38 -7.61 -17.30
N ARG A 721 -24.49 -8.30 -18.45
CA ARG A 721 -25.35 -9.47 -18.58
C ARG A 721 -24.85 -10.56 -17.64
N LEU A 722 -25.75 -11.12 -16.83
CA LEU A 722 -25.49 -12.34 -16.08
C LEU A 722 -25.41 -13.49 -17.10
N ALA A 723 -24.29 -14.20 -17.14
CA ALA A 723 -24.13 -15.33 -18.05
C ALA A 723 -24.90 -16.55 -17.50
N HIS A 724 -25.84 -17.03 -18.31
CA HIS A 724 -26.53 -18.34 -18.26
C HIS A 724 -27.46 -18.67 -17.07
N PRO A 725 -28.61 -19.31 -17.35
CA PRO A 725 -29.37 -20.05 -16.35
C PRO A 725 -28.72 -21.42 -16.08
N HIS A 726 -28.45 -21.70 -14.80
CA HIS A 726 -28.18 -23.01 -14.18
C HIS A 726 -26.81 -23.70 -14.39
N LEU A 727 -26.10 -23.90 -13.28
CA LEU A 727 -25.94 -25.27 -12.76
C LEU A 727 -27.09 -25.49 -11.75
N PRO A 728 -27.80 -26.63 -11.75
CA PRO A 728 -28.64 -26.95 -10.61
C PRO A 728 -27.67 -27.05 -9.44
N ALA A 729 -27.79 -26.12 -8.48
CA ALA A 729 -27.34 -26.44 -7.15
C ALA A 729 -28.01 -27.77 -6.83
N VAL A 730 -27.23 -28.82 -6.61
CA VAL A 730 -27.67 -29.89 -5.73
C VAL A 730 -27.89 -29.17 -4.42
N VAL A 731 -29.10 -28.65 -4.22
CA VAL A 731 -29.56 -28.21 -2.92
C VAL A 731 -29.54 -29.50 -2.14
N PRO A 732 -28.67 -29.67 -1.13
CA PRO A 732 -28.88 -30.75 -0.20
C PRO A 732 -30.25 -30.45 0.43
N GLU A 733 -31.27 -31.23 0.05
CA GLU A 733 -32.42 -31.34 0.92
C GLU A 733 -31.87 -31.78 2.27
N SER A 734 -32.16 -30.99 3.31
CA SER A 734 -31.68 -31.09 4.69
C SER A 734 -30.37 -30.37 5.04
N ASN A 735 -30.47 -29.07 5.32
CA ASN A 735 -30.35 -28.62 6.70
C ASN A 735 -31.00 -27.25 6.90
N ASN A 736 -31.94 -27.16 7.85
CA ASN A 736 -32.71 -25.96 8.18
C ASN A 736 -31.88 -24.89 8.93
N HIS A 737 -30.56 -24.91 8.78
CA HIS A 737 -29.63 -24.09 9.53
C HIS A 737 -29.31 -22.80 8.77
N ARG A 738 -29.82 -21.69 9.30
CA ARG A 738 -29.57 -20.34 8.82
C ARG A 738 -28.82 -19.56 9.88
N ILE A 739 -27.94 -18.67 9.45
CA ILE A 739 -27.34 -17.65 10.32
C ILE A 739 -28.34 -16.50 10.36
N ALA A 740 -28.93 -16.24 11.53
CA ALA A 740 -29.91 -15.18 11.72
C ALA A 740 -29.23 -13.95 12.34
N ILE A 741 -29.29 -12.83 11.64
CA ILE A 741 -28.96 -11.51 12.15
C ILE A 741 -30.29 -10.86 12.48
N ASN A 742 -30.54 -10.55 13.76
CA ASN A 742 -31.79 -9.95 14.21
C ASN A 742 -31.52 -8.58 14.83
N GLY A 743 -32.24 -7.57 14.37
CA GLY A 743 -32.24 -6.21 14.92
C GLY A 743 -30.89 -5.52 14.86
N ALA A 744 -30.15 -5.66 13.76
CA ALA A 744 -28.87 -4.95 13.60
C ALA A 744 -29.11 -3.43 13.52
N ARG A 745 -28.55 -2.69 14.48
CA ARG A 745 -28.79 -1.24 14.71
C ARG A 745 -27.52 -0.39 14.83
N HIS A 746 -26.34 -0.98 14.62
CA HIS A 746 -25.09 -0.26 14.81
C HIS A 746 -24.84 0.74 13.67
N HIS A 747 -24.29 1.91 13.99
CA HIS A 747 -24.11 3.03 13.05
C HIS A 747 -25.39 3.41 12.32
N ASN A 748 -25.43 3.22 10.99
CA ASN A 748 -26.53 3.66 10.14
C ASN A 748 -27.59 2.57 9.91
N LEU A 749 -27.38 1.36 10.43
CA LEU A 749 -28.29 0.22 10.20
C LEU A 749 -29.65 0.44 10.88
N LYS A 750 -30.74 0.29 10.12
CA LYS A 750 -32.11 0.58 10.56
C LYS A 750 -32.84 -0.68 11.03
N ASN A 751 -32.31 -1.34 12.06
CA ASN A 751 -32.91 -2.53 12.66
C ASN A 751 -33.10 -3.67 11.63
N ILE A 752 -32.01 -4.06 10.98
CA ILE A 752 -32.03 -5.06 9.91
C ILE A 752 -32.17 -6.47 10.48
N ASP A 753 -33.11 -7.23 9.90
CA ASP A 753 -33.27 -8.67 10.09
C ASP A 753 -32.92 -9.43 8.80
N VAL A 754 -31.87 -10.25 8.80
CA VAL A 754 -31.43 -11.03 7.63
C VAL A 754 -31.16 -12.47 8.04
N ARG A 755 -31.53 -13.42 7.16
CA ARG A 755 -31.27 -14.84 7.34
C ARG A 755 -30.35 -15.34 6.24
N ILE A 756 -29.07 -15.48 6.56
CA ILE A 756 -28.04 -15.98 5.65
C ILE A 756 -28.10 -17.52 5.64
N PRO A 757 -28.35 -18.15 4.48
CA PRO A 757 -28.31 -19.61 4.37
C PRO A 757 -26.88 -20.11 4.55
N ARG A 758 -26.71 -21.27 5.21
CA ARG A 758 -25.41 -21.94 5.30
C ARG A 758 -25.02 -22.57 3.97
N ASP A 759 -23.72 -22.80 3.81
CA ASP A 759 -23.10 -23.43 2.64
C ASP A 759 -23.35 -22.67 1.33
N GLN A 760 -23.56 -21.36 1.45
CA GLN A 760 -23.76 -20.45 0.33
C GLN A 760 -22.67 -19.38 0.27
N PHE A 761 -22.42 -18.93 -0.95
CA PHE A 761 -21.65 -17.75 -1.27
C PHE A 761 -22.60 -16.56 -1.41
N VAL A 762 -22.56 -15.66 -0.44
CA VAL A 762 -23.40 -14.46 -0.36
C VAL A 762 -22.54 -13.23 -0.59
N VAL A 763 -22.95 -12.38 -1.52
CA VAL A 763 -22.34 -11.06 -1.73
C VAL A 763 -23.20 -9.99 -1.10
N VAL A 764 -22.56 -9.04 -0.41
CA VAL A 764 -23.17 -7.83 0.16
C VAL A 764 -22.72 -6.65 -0.70
N THR A 765 -23.67 -5.86 -1.19
CA THR A 765 -23.42 -4.69 -2.05
C THR A 765 -23.93 -3.40 -1.42
#